data_AF-A0A9W8B5C6-F1
#
_entry.id   AF-A0A9W8B5C6-F1
#
_cell.length_a   1.000
_cell.length_b   1.000
_cell.length_c   1.000
_cell.angle_alpha   90.00
_cell.angle_beta   90.00
_cell.angle_gamma   90.00
#
_symmetry.space_group_name_H-M   'P 1'
#
loop_
_entity.id
_entity.type
_entity.pdbx_description
1 polymer ?
#
loop_
_entity_poly.entity_id
_entity_poly.type
_entity_poly.pdbx_seq_one_letter_code
_entity_poly.pdbx_strand_id
1 'polypeptide(L)'
;MGGIKPNQTRAGSETAGGKHDYQPITDFQKCNDQFNAFYKAQSLFATSEEWDEMMETMRVVLPTSFRITGHRQHALELRDLLERKFVPFILSLEMEGETLDPPTPIPWYPQNLGWQFKLPRIALKKSDTLRQFHSFLVTETDIGNISRQEVVSMIPPLLLDVLPGQRVLDMCAAPGSKTAQLLEALHADNGQDEFTKGLVIANDADLKRACMLVHQTKRLHSPCLLVTNQDAEQFSHTLYPPSGDSKHPTPILFDRILCDVPCSGDGTMRKNLLIWRDWSIKDSLGLHRTQVRIAQRAALLLKVGGRMVYSTCSLNPMENEAVVAELLNTTQGALRLMDMSQALPGLKRCPGITTWKVMARDGTLADDYEQFATKVPNRSLAKYPPSLFPPANIDTLGMDKCLRIYPHLQNTGGFFVAVFEKVQPLTQRDLSLEDSEPSAGTPVETAVSDSASDTASPLPAKRVKVETTNDATGVMASPEPASPAPEPKGGPLQPLEPTASPAAVPASVAKTKDHTDRTPIKDQPYTFLDPTDPDLDRIWEFYGISPQVPRDLFMTRSEGTRQRAMYMVSTDIKAVMSVARNERMRVVNTGIKCFSRNDIDNTPCNYRIHAEALPLLFPYLGEARKVQLPLDDAKLLLETSGHVNFTMLSPGLQDQVQPIDLGCCIGILNVTKDETKEEAKDKQDGGLGLTTVAGTMTLPLWRGKGSVNILLSKQDKGSVYMRLFGTPIKLAPKPACDKRSDKQEEPKNSASK
;
A
#
# COMPACT_ATOMS: atom_id res chain seq x y z
N MET A 1 -43.48 -45.01 42.84
CA MET A 1 -43.13 -43.59 42.58
C MET A 1 -41.80 -43.55 41.82
N GLY A 2 -41.52 -42.51 41.03
CA GLY A 2 -40.26 -42.39 40.27
C GLY A 2 -40.31 -43.05 38.89
N GLY A 3 -41.06 -42.46 37.96
CA GLY A 3 -41.16 -42.92 36.57
C GLY A 3 -40.21 -42.17 35.63
N ILE A 4 -39.64 -42.91 34.67
CA ILE A 4 -38.79 -42.42 33.58
C ILE A 4 -39.57 -41.39 32.72
N LYS A 5 -38.89 -40.33 32.25
CA LYS A 5 -39.36 -39.47 31.14
C LYS A 5 -38.29 -39.32 30.04
N PRO A 6 -38.69 -39.11 28.77
CA PRO A 6 -37.84 -39.39 27.61
C PRO A 6 -37.11 -38.18 27.04
N ASN A 7 -36.20 -38.46 26.09
CA ASN A 7 -35.52 -37.50 25.22
C ASN A 7 -36.48 -36.41 24.67
N GLN A 8 -36.06 -35.15 24.76
CA GLN A 8 -36.66 -34.05 23.99
C GLN A 8 -35.62 -33.39 23.09
N THR A 9 -36.10 -33.05 21.89
CA THR A 9 -35.36 -32.45 20.78
C THR A 9 -34.87 -31.04 21.10
N ARG A 10 -33.68 -30.71 20.58
CA ARG A 10 -32.99 -29.44 20.79
C ARG A 10 -33.65 -28.32 19.98
N ALA A 11 -34.54 -27.56 20.61
CA ALA A 11 -35.06 -26.31 20.04
C ALA A 11 -33.96 -25.23 20.03
N GLY A 12 -33.99 -24.34 19.03
CA GLY A 12 -32.92 -23.37 18.79
C GLY A 12 -32.89 -22.24 19.83
N SER A 13 -31.69 -21.84 20.25
CA SER A 13 -31.48 -20.56 20.93
C SER A 13 -31.36 -19.45 19.90
N GLU A 14 -32.20 -18.43 20.02
CA GLU A 14 -32.19 -17.25 19.14
C GLU A 14 -30.85 -16.53 19.21
N THR A 15 -30.28 -16.22 18.04
CA THR A 15 -29.05 -15.42 17.93
C THR A 15 -29.36 -13.95 18.17
N ALA A 16 -29.30 -13.52 19.43
CA ALA A 16 -29.32 -12.10 19.78
C ALA A 16 -28.13 -11.39 19.11
N GLY A 17 -28.42 -10.50 18.16
CA GLY A 17 -27.41 -9.71 17.47
C GLY A 17 -26.77 -8.70 18.42
N GLY A 18 -25.61 -9.05 18.98
CA GLY A 18 -24.80 -8.13 19.76
C GLY A 18 -24.32 -6.96 18.90
N LYS A 19 -24.85 -5.76 19.16
CA LYS A 19 -24.18 -4.52 18.76
C LYS A 19 -22.82 -4.51 19.48
N HIS A 20 -21.75 -4.26 18.75
CA HIS A 20 -20.47 -3.95 19.39
C HIS A 20 -20.60 -2.57 20.05
N ASP A 21 -20.70 -2.54 21.38
CA ASP A 21 -20.67 -1.28 22.13
C ASP A 21 -19.32 -0.59 21.93
N TYR A 22 -19.38 0.64 21.42
CA TYR A 22 -18.22 1.48 21.24
C TYR A 22 -17.83 2.09 22.59
N GLN A 23 -16.87 1.47 23.28
CA GLN A 23 -16.29 2.05 24.48
C GLN A 23 -15.42 3.28 24.12
N PRO A 24 -15.56 4.41 24.83
CA PRO A 24 -14.67 5.54 24.70
C PRO A 24 -13.20 5.17 24.94
N ILE A 25 -12.27 5.80 24.19
CA ILE A 25 -10.82 5.61 24.33
C ILE A 25 -10.31 5.94 25.75
N THR A 26 -11.05 6.75 26.51
CA THR A 26 -10.76 7.11 27.90
C THR A 26 -10.89 5.94 28.88
N ASP A 27 -11.73 4.96 28.56
CA ASP A 27 -12.17 3.91 29.50
C ASP A 27 -11.42 2.59 29.26
N PHE A 28 -10.51 2.56 28.29
CA PHE A 28 -9.75 1.37 27.91
C PHE A 28 -8.55 1.18 28.85
N GLN A 29 -8.53 0.06 29.59
CA GLN A 29 -7.46 -0.26 30.53
C GLN A 29 -6.15 -0.60 29.81
N LYS A 30 -5.16 0.30 29.88
CA LYS A 30 -3.83 0.17 29.26
C LYS A 30 -2.82 -0.52 30.19
N CYS A 31 -3.10 -1.77 30.55
CA CYS A 31 -2.16 -2.64 31.25
C CYS A 31 -2.39 -4.12 30.89
N ASN A 32 -1.33 -4.93 30.98
CA ASN A 32 -1.38 -6.36 30.77
C ASN A 32 -0.32 -7.03 31.66
N ASP A 33 -0.74 -7.87 32.60
CA ASP A 33 0.19 -8.44 33.58
C ASP A 33 1.10 -9.50 32.98
N GLN A 34 0.66 -10.24 31.95
CA GLN A 34 1.48 -11.20 31.24
C GLN A 34 2.57 -10.50 30.42
N PHE A 35 2.24 -9.42 29.73
CA PHE A 35 3.20 -8.56 29.03
C PHE A 35 4.24 -8.01 30.00
N ASN A 36 3.80 -7.43 31.12
CA ASN A 36 4.67 -6.87 32.14
C ASN A 36 5.63 -7.94 32.72
N ALA A 37 5.11 -9.11 33.07
CA ALA A 37 5.91 -10.21 33.62
C ALA A 37 6.91 -10.76 32.60
N PHE A 38 6.47 -10.94 31.34
CA PHE A 38 7.32 -11.41 30.26
C PHE A 38 8.48 -10.44 29.98
N TYR A 39 8.20 -9.17 29.72
CA TYR A 39 9.25 -8.22 29.33
C TYR A 39 10.19 -7.83 30.46
N LYS A 40 9.71 -7.79 31.72
CA LYS A 40 10.61 -7.65 32.88
C LYS A 40 11.57 -8.84 33.02
N ALA A 41 11.15 -10.05 32.65
CA ALA A 41 12.01 -11.23 32.67
C ALA A 41 13.04 -11.27 31.51
N GLN A 42 12.86 -10.47 30.45
CA GLN A 42 13.80 -10.40 29.31
C GLN A 42 15.03 -9.53 29.58
N SER A 43 15.04 -8.71 30.63
CA SER A 43 16.15 -7.80 30.96
C SER A 43 16.57 -6.86 29.80
N LEU A 44 15.61 -6.41 28.99
CA LEU A 44 15.85 -5.54 27.82
C LEU A 44 16.28 -4.10 28.17
N PHE A 45 16.08 -3.68 29.41
CA PHE A 45 16.25 -2.31 29.88
C PHE A 45 17.25 -2.30 31.03
N ALA A 46 18.10 -1.27 31.08
CA ALA A 46 19.22 -1.24 32.02
C ALA A 46 18.76 -1.01 33.48
N THR A 47 17.63 -0.33 33.66
CA THR A 47 17.07 -0.02 34.99
C THR A 47 15.55 -0.15 35.02
N SER A 48 14.98 -0.15 36.24
CA SER A 48 13.53 -0.12 36.47
C SER A 48 12.87 1.15 35.93
N GLU A 49 13.57 2.28 36.04
CA GLU A 49 13.06 3.60 35.66
C GLU A 49 12.93 3.72 34.14
N GLU A 50 13.87 3.14 33.38
CA GLU A 50 13.78 3.06 31.92
C GLU A 50 12.56 2.24 31.48
N TRP A 51 12.28 1.11 32.14
CA TRP A 51 11.08 0.32 31.90
C TRP A 51 9.80 1.13 32.17
N ASP A 52 9.75 1.89 33.27
CA ASP A 52 8.57 2.69 33.62
C ASP A 52 8.37 3.88 32.66
N GLU A 53 9.43 4.54 32.19
CA GLU A 53 9.38 5.57 31.13
C GLU A 53 8.86 4.99 29.79
N MET A 54 9.36 3.82 29.42
CA MET A 54 8.94 3.08 28.23
C MET A 54 7.45 2.74 28.30
N MET A 55 7.00 2.20 29.44
CA MET A 55 5.59 1.88 29.68
C MET A 55 4.68 3.11 29.68
N GLU A 56 5.12 4.23 30.27
CA GLU A 56 4.31 5.46 30.27
C GLU A 56 4.20 6.04 28.87
N THR A 57 5.29 6.03 28.10
CA THR A 57 5.26 6.42 26.68
C THR A 57 4.31 5.52 25.87
N MET A 58 4.27 4.21 26.15
CA MET A 58 3.34 3.28 25.50
C MET A 58 1.86 3.59 25.80
N ARG A 59 1.53 4.22 26.93
CA ARG A 59 0.15 4.62 27.27
C ARG A 59 -0.32 5.87 26.53
N VAL A 60 0.61 6.70 26.05
CA VAL A 60 0.33 7.95 25.33
C VAL A 60 0.15 7.69 23.83
N VAL A 61 -0.86 8.34 23.22
CA VAL A 61 -1.14 8.26 21.77
C VAL A 61 0.08 8.73 20.96
N LEU A 62 0.34 8.08 19.82
CA LEU A 62 1.43 8.47 18.92
C LEU A 62 1.25 9.89 18.33
N PRO A 63 2.34 10.64 18.13
CA PRO A 63 2.34 11.83 17.27
C PRO A 63 1.85 11.49 15.86
N THR A 64 1.16 12.43 15.22
CA THR A 64 0.83 12.30 13.79
C THR A 64 2.10 12.54 12.99
N SER A 65 2.38 11.67 12.03
CA SER A 65 3.59 11.72 11.20
C SER A 65 3.28 11.57 9.71
N PHE A 66 4.09 12.24 8.90
CA PHE A 66 4.03 12.19 7.44
C PHE A 66 5.41 12.38 6.84
N ARG A 67 5.55 11.99 5.57
CA ARG A 67 6.71 12.30 4.75
C ARG A 67 6.27 13.07 3.51
N ILE A 68 7.07 14.04 3.10
CA ILE A 68 6.94 14.75 1.83
C ILE A 68 7.47 13.82 0.73
N THR A 69 6.77 13.79 -0.40
CA THR A 69 7.01 12.86 -1.51
C THR A 69 7.08 13.58 -2.84
N GLY A 70 7.73 12.95 -3.82
CA GLY A 70 7.82 13.46 -5.19
C GLY A 70 9.22 13.92 -5.60
N HIS A 71 9.30 14.47 -6.81
CA HIS A 71 10.56 14.89 -7.43
C HIS A 71 11.30 15.92 -6.57
N ARG A 72 12.63 15.78 -6.51
CA ARG A 72 13.51 16.46 -5.55
C ARG A 72 13.25 17.96 -5.42
N GLN A 73 13.06 18.68 -6.52
CA GLN A 73 12.78 20.12 -6.50
C GLN A 73 11.41 20.45 -5.85
N HIS A 74 10.33 19.78 -6.27
CA HIS A 74 8.98 20.01 -5.73
C HIS A 74 8.88 19.65 -4.24
N ALA A 75 9.54 18.55 -3.83
CA ALA A 75 9.58 18.13 -2.43
C ALA A 75 10.28 19.17 -1.52
N LEU A 76 11.37 19.79 -2.00
CA LEU A 76 12.06 20.86 -1.28
C LEU A 76 11.21 22.13 -1.19
N GLU A 77 10.49 22.51 -2.24
CA GLU A 77 9.58 23.67 -2.20
C GLU A 77 8.41 23.47 -1.23
N LEU A 78 7.85 22.25 -1.13
CA LEU A 78 6.80 21.93 -0.17
C LEU A 78 7.32 21.95 1.28
N ARG A 79 8.56 21.52 1.51
CA ARG A 79 9.23 21.64 2.81
C ARG A 79 9.45 23.11 3.18
N ASP A 80 9.97 23.92 2.26
CA ASP A 80 10.20 25.34 2.49
C ASP A 80 8.89 26.10 2.79
N LEU A 81 7.76 25.72 2.16
CA LEU A 81 6.43 26.23 2.51
C LEU A 81 6.03 25.88 3.95
N LEU A 82 6.25 24.63 4.37
CA LEU A 82 5.98 24.18 5.74
C LEU A 82 6.82 24.94 6.77
N GLU A 83 8.13 25.06 6.53
CA GLU A 83 9.07 25.77 7.40
C GLU A 83 8.80 27.27 7.49
N ARG A 84 8.43 27.94 6.37
CA ARG A 84 8.27 29.40 6.32
C ARG A 84 6.86 29.90 6.64
N LYS A 85 5.80 29.25 6.12
CA LYS A 85 4.40 29.70 6.35
C LYS A 85 3.74 28.98 7.53
N PHE A 86 3.80 27.64 7.60
CA PHE A 86 3.00 26.89 8.58
C PHE A 86 3.60 26.82 9.99
N VAL A 87 4.91 26.59 10.13
CA VAL A 87 5.56 26.45 11.46
C VAL A 87 5.47 27.74 12.30
N PRO A 88 5.85 28.95 11.80
CA PRO A 88 5.78 30.17 12.59
C PRO A 88 4.32 30.56 12.92
N PHE A 89 3.39 30.24 12.02
CA PHE A 89 1.98 30.51 12.24
C PHE A 89 1.39 29.63 13.36
N ILE A 90 1.66 28.32 13.38
CA ILE A 90 1.14 27.42 14.43
C ILE A 90 1.72 27.80 15.80
N LEU A 91 2.98 28.23 15.86
CA LEU A 91 3.60 28.77 17.08
C LEU A 91 2.91 30.04 17.60
N SER A 92 2.28 30.84 16.73
CA SER A 92 1.54 32.04 17.12
C SER A 92 0.11 31.78 17.61
N LEU A 93 -0.35 30.52 17.56
CA LEU A 93 -1.69 30.14 18.04
C LEU A 93 -1.66 29.71 19.51
N GLU A 94 -2.41 30.45 20.33
CA GLU A 94 -2.75 30.06 21.70
C GLU A 94 -4.09 29.30 21.73
N MET A 95 -4.15 28.22 22.49
CA MET A 95 -5.36 27.46 22.75
C MET A 95 -5.48 27.14 24.23
N GLU A 96 -6.58 27.57 24.86
CA GLU A 96 -6.89 27.29 26.28
C GLU A 96 -5.80 27.79 27.26
N GLY A 97 -4.95 28.73 26.83
CA GLY A 97 -3.85 29.29 27.61
C GLY A 97 -2.47 28.69 27.31
N GLU A 98 -2.39 27.66 26.45
CA GLU A 98 -1.15 27.02 26.03
C GLU A 98 -0.85 27.28 24.54
N THR A 99 0.43 27.44 24.20
CA THR A 99 0.91 27.53 22.81
C THR A 99 0.90 26.15 22.15
N LEU A 100 0.46 26.04 20.90
CA LEU A 100 0.43 24.75 20.19
C LEU A 100 1.82 24.31 19.70
N ASP A 101 2.16 23.04 19.91
CA ASP A 101 3.33 22.39 19.30
C ASP A 101 3.22 22.41 17.76
N PRO A 102 4.15 23.08 17.04
CA PRO A 102 4.17 23.05 15.59
C PRO A 102 4.63 21.69 15.04
N PRO A 103 4.43 21.42 13.74
CA PRO A 103 5.15 20.38 13.05
C PRO A 103 6.67 20.56 13.17
N THR A 104 7.36 19.46 13.43
CA THR A 104 8.82 19.41 13.54
C THR A 104 9.39 18.37 12.57
N PRO A 105 10.56 18.63 11.95
CA PRO A 105 11.23 17.64 11.12
C PRO A 105 11.77 16.51 12.00
N ILE A 106 11.72 15.28 11.49
CA ILE A 106 12.29 14.09 12.11
C ILE A 106 13.82 14.15 11.89
N PRO A 107 14.66 14.30 12.94
CA PRO A 107 16.06 14.72 12.77
C PRO A 107 16.94 13.80 11.91
N TRP A 108 16.59 12.51 11.83
CA TRP A 108 17.32 11.51 11.07
C TRP A 108 16.73 11.21 9.69
N TYR A 109 15.57 11.79 9.35
CA TYR A 109 14.96 11.58 8.05
C TYR A 109 15.68 12.47 7.01
N PRO A 110 16.17 11.92 5.89
CA PRO A 110 16.96 12.69 4.92
C PRO A 110 16.28 13.98 4.45
N GLN A 111 17.09 15.04 4.32
CA GLN A 111 16.70 16.34 3.73
C GLN A 111 15.54 17.07 4.45
N ASN A 112 15.23 16.70 5.71
CA ASN A 112 14.06 17.19 6.48
C ASN A 112 12.72 16.91 5.78
N LEU A 113 12.59 15.79 5.07
CA LEU A 113 11.35 15.42 4.36
C LEU A 113 10.37 14.61 5.23
N GLY A 114 10.80 14.08 6.37
CA GLY A 114 9.95 13.41 7.36
C GLY A 114 9.56 14.38 8.47
N TRP A 115 8.28 14.42 8.85
CA TRP A 115 7.71 15.38 9.80
C TRP A 115 6.78 14.72 10.81
N GLN A 116 6.71 15.29 12.02
CA GLN A 116 5.80 14.87 13.08
C GLN A 116 5.17 16.06 13.82
N PHE A 117 3.95 15.89 14.33
CA PHE A 117 3.25 16.90 15.12
C PHE A 117 2.26 16.30 16.12
N LYS A 118 1.94 17.07 17.17
CA LYS A 118 1.06 16.66 18.27
C LYS A 118 -0.18 17.58 18.35
N LEU A 119 -0.99 17.61 17.28
CA LEU A 119 -2.23 18.39 17.26
C LEU A 119 -3.41 17.59 17.85
N PRO A 120 -4.12 18.10 18.88
CA PRO A 120 -5.33 17.48 19.38
C PRO A 120 -6.42 17.43 18.30
N ARG A 121 -7.16 16.30 18.16
CA ARG A 121 -8.28 16.18 17.21
C ARG A 121 -9.37 17.25 17.41
N ILE A 122 -9.48 17.82 18.62
CA ILE A 122 -10.42 18.90 18.96
C ILE A 122 -9.93 20.27 18.44
N ALA A 123 -8.62 20.53 18.45
CA ALA A 123 -8.02 21.78 17.96
C ALA A 123 -8.32 22.02 16.47
N LEU A 124 -8.23 20.96 15.66
CA LEU A 124 -8.54 20.98 14.22
C LEU A 124 -9.99 21.42 13.88
N LYS A 125 -10.91 21.39 14.85
CA LYS A 125 -12.30 21.82 14.67
C LYS A 125 -12.55 23.27 15.13
N LYS A 126 -11.86 23.73 16.18
CA LYS A 126 -12.08 25.04 16.80
C LYS A 126 -11.46 26.22 16.04
N SER A 127 -10.38 25.99 15.27
CA SER A 127 -9.70 27.02 14.47
C SER A 127 -9.92 26.80 12.97
N ASP A 128 -10.41 27.83 12.27
CA ASP A 128 -10.55 27.81 10.81
C ASP A 128 -9.19 27.69 10.10
N THR A 129 -8.10 28.14 10.73
CA THR A 129 -6.74 28.05 10.15
C THR A 129 -6.06 26.71 10.40
N LEU A 130 -6.34 26.04 11.52
CA LEU A 130 -5.97 24.62 11.67
C LEU A 130 -6.74 23.73 10.68
N ARG A 131 -7.96 24.14 10.28
CA ARG A 131 -8.68 23.51 9.16
C ARG A 131 -7.98 23.74 7.82
N GLN A 132 -7.38 24.92 7.57
CA GLN A 132 -6.56 25.17 6.37
C GLN A 132 -5.33 24.24 6.33
N PHE A 133 -4.56 24.14 7.42
CA PHE A 133 -3.40 23.22 7.49
C PHE A 133 -3.82 21.75 7.31
N HIS A 134 -4.92 21.31 7.93
CA HIS A 134 -5.44 19.97 7.73
C HIS A 134 -5.86 19.72 6.26
N SER A 135 -6.55 20.68 5.64
CA SER A 135 -6.97 20.58 4.23
C SER A 135 -5.77 20.56 3.27
N PHE A 136 -4.71 21.31 3.55
CA PHE A 136 -3.43 21.23 2.84
C PHE A 136 -2.85 19.81 2.94
N LEU A 137 -2.71 19.25 4.15
CA LEU A 137 -2.20 17.89 4.34
C LEU A 137 -3.05 16.83 3.62
N VAL A 138 -4.38 16.97 3.57
CA VAL A 138 -5.26 16.07 2.81
C VAL A 138 -5.04 16.24 1.31
N THR A 139 -5.03 17.47 0.80
CA THR A 139 -4.86 17.79 -0.62
C THR A 139 -3.54 17.25 -1.18
N GLU A 140 -2.43 17.51 -0.49
CA GLU A 140 -1.11 17.02 -0.90
C GLU A 140 -0.99 15.49 -0.72
N THR A 141 -1.75 14.87 0.20
CA THR A 141 -1.83 13.40 0.30
C THR A 141 -2.58 12.80 -0.88
N ASP A 142 -3.71 13.39 -1.29
CA ASP A 142 -4.51 12.92 -2.43
C ASP A 142 -3.75 13.03 -3.75
N ILE A 143 -2.96 14.09 -3.93
CA ILE A 143 -2.12 14.32 -5.13
C ILE A 143 -0.85 13.44 -5.13
N GLY A 144 -0.42 12.93 -3.97
CA GLY A 144 0.80 12.12 -3.87
C GLY A 144 2.10 12.90 -3.63
N ASN A 145 1.99 14.12 -3.09
CA ASN A 145 3.12 14.94 -2.61
C ASN A 145 3.37 14.81 -1.09
N ILE A 146 2.43 14.21 -0.37
CA ILE A 146 2.59 13.80 1.03
C ILE A 146 2.14 12.33 1.18
N SER A 147 2.79 11.59 2.07
CA SER A 147 2.34 10.26 2.50
C SER A 147 2.31 10.20 4.01
N ARG A 148 1.13 9.90 4.58
CA ARG A 148 0.96 9.67 6.02
C ARG A 148 1.54 8.30 6.37
N GLN A 149 2.57 8.29 7.20
CA GLN A 149 3.31 7.09 7.57
C GLN A 149 3.87 7.27 8.97
N GLU A 150 3.82 6.20 9.76
CA GLU A 150 4.37 6.17 11.12
C GLU A 150 5.90 6.22 11.08
N VAL A 151 6.48 7.04 11.98
CA VAL A 151 7.92 7.31 12.08
C VAL A 151 8.78 6.04 11.96
N VAL A 152 8.58 5.01 12.79
CA VAL A 152 9.39 3.78 12.74
C VAL A 152 9.20 2.97 11.46
N SER A 153 8.01 3.04 10.85
CA SER A 153 7.77 2.37 9.55
C SER A 153 8.58 3.00 8.41
N MET A 154 9.18 4.19 8.59
CA MET A 154 10.04 4.84 7.60
C MET A 154 11.46 4.27 7.57
N ILE A 155 11.89 3.58 8.64
CA ILE A 155 13.28 3.15 8.84
C ILE A 155 13.68 2.01 7.86
N PRO A 156 12.90 0.93 7.68
CA PRO A 156 13.35 -0.19 6.84
C PRO A 156 13.62 0.17 5.37
N PRO A 157 12.76 0.96 4.67
CA PRO A 157 13.06 1.37 3.29
C PRO A 157 14.32 2.24 3.17
N LEU A 158 14.62 3.08 4.17
CA LEU A 158 15.84 3.91 4.17
C LEU A 158 17.10 3.06 4.38
N LEU A 159 17.06 2.08 5.28
CA LEU A 159 18.18 1.15 5.51
C LEU A 159 18.36 0.14 4.37
N LEU A 160 17.29 -0.16 3.62
CA LEU A 160 17.33 -1.00 2.43
C LEU A 160 18.05 -0.31 1.27
N ASP A 161 18.08 1.03 1.20
CA ASP A 161 18.96 1.77 0.29
C ASP A 161 18.76 1.35 -1.19
N VAL A 162 17.51 1.49 -1.63
CA VAL A 162 17.10 1.26 -3.03
C VAL A 162 17.68 2.35 -3.90
N LEU A 163 18.36 1.95 -4.97
CA LEU A 163 18.87 2.84 -6.01
C LEU A 163 17.97 2.81 -7.26
N PRO A 164 17.98 3.85 -8.10
CA PRO A 164 17.24 3.87 -9.36
C PRO A 164 17.51 2.66 -10.26
N GLY A 165 16.47 2.22 -10.98
CA GLY A 165 16.52 1.07 -11.89
C GLY A 165 16.70 -0.32 -11.24
N GLN A 166 16.84 -0.43 -9.91
CA GLN A 166 16.99 -1.72 -9.23
C GLN A 166 15.73 -2.61 -9.26
N ARG A 167 15.92 -3.90 -9.00
CA ARG A 167 14.84 -4.87 -8.78
C ARG A 167 14.62 -5.10 -7.29
N VAL A 168 13.45 -4.72 -6.82
CA VAL A 168 13.04 -4.72 -5.41
C VAL A 168 11.85 -5.66 -5.21
N LEU A 169 11.87 -6.42 -4.11
CA LEU A 169 10.74 -7.24 -3.66
C LEU A 169 10.33 -6.82 -2.25
N ASP A 170 9.04 -6.52 -2.07
CA ASP A 170 8.42 -6.27 -0.77
C ASP A 170 7.53 -7.49 -0.46
N MET A 171 7.99 -8.35 0.47
CA MET A 171 7.44 -9.69 0.69
C MET A 171 6.04 -9.67 1.34
N CYS A 172 5.73 -8.62 2.11
CA CYS A 172 4.54 -8.48 2.97
C CYS A 172 4.05 -7.02 2.94
N ALA A 173 3.79 -6.53 1.73
CA ALA A 173 3.73 -5.13 1.36
C ALA A 173 2.57 -4.32 1.95
N ALA A 174 1.40 -4.92 2.22
CA ALA A 174 0.23 -4.13 2.58
C ALA A 174 0.30 -3.59 4.02
N PRO A 175 -0.11 -2.33 4.28
CA PRO A 175 -0.98 -1.49 3.44
C PRO A 175 -0.25 -0.63 2.39
N GLY A 176 1.06 -0.81 2.16
CA GLY A 176 1.78 -0.19 1.04
C GLY A 176 2.52 1.11 1.34
N SER A 177 2.59 1.54 2.59
CA SER A 177 3.36 2.76 2.97
C SER A 177 4.86 2.60 2.72
N LYS A 178 5.41 1.42 3.05
CA LYS A 178 6.80 1.04 2.77
C LYS A 178 7.03 0.87 1.27
N THR A 179 6.18 0.11 0.57
CA THR A 179 6.21 -0.04 -0.90
C THR A 179 6.21 1.31 -1.63
N ALA A 180 5.39 2.26 -1.18
CA ALA A 180 5.36 3.61 -1.72
C ALA A 180 6.73 4.31 -1.58
N GLN A 181 7.36 4.21 -0.40
CA GLN A 181 8.69 4.76 -0.14
C GLN A 181 9.79 4.07 -0.98
N LEU A 182 9.66 2.77 -1.26
CA LEU A 182 10.57 2.04 -2.16
C LEU A 182 10.43 2.50 -3.63
N LEU A 183 9.20 2.75 -4.08
CA LEU A 183 8.92 3.30 -5.42
C LEU A 183 9.47 4.72 -5.58
N GLU A 184 9.36 5.55 -4.55
CA GLU A 184 9.93 6.91 -4.55
C GLU A 184 11.45 6.89 -4.64
N ALA A 185 12.12 5.97 -3.91
CA ALA A 185 13.56 5.78 -4.01
C ALA A 185 14.02 5.26 -5.39
N LEU A 186 13.24 4.35 -6.00
CA LEU A 186 13.50 3.85 -7.36
C LEU A 186 13.45 4.96 -8.44
N HIS A 187 12.70 6.04 -8.18
CA HIS A 187 12.49 7.16 -9.10
C HIS A 187 13.25 8.44 -8.71
N ALA A 188 14.19 8.35 -7.76
CA ALA A 188 14.82 9.53 -7.15
C ALA A 188 15.65 10.40 -8.11
N ASP A 189 16.34 9.77 -9.07
CA ASP A 189 17.23 10.44 -10.04
C ASP A 189 16.72 10.34 -11.49
N ASN A 190 15.39 10.48 -11.69
CA ASN A 190 14.77 10.43 -13.02
C ASN A 190 15.21 11.62 -13.92
N GLY A 191 16.39 11.48 -14.53
CA GLY A 191 16.66 12.04 -15.85
C GLY A 191 15.65 11.49 -16.86
N GLN A 192 15.40 12.24 -17.94
CA GLN A 192 14.27 11.98 -18.83
C GLN A 192 14.27 10.57 -19.46
N ASP A 193 15.44 9.96 -19.62
CA ASP A 193 15.66 8.73 -20.40
C ASP A 193 15.36 7.39 -19.68
N GLU A 194 15.21 7.35 -18.34
CA GLU A 194 15.23 6.06 -17.59
C GLU A 194 13.90 5.62 -16.95
N PHE A 195 12.79 6.33 -17.16
CA PHE A 195 11.48 6.04 -16.55
C PHE A 195 10.90 4.63 -16.84
N THR A 196 11.47 3.90 -17.80
CA THR A 196 11.05 2.56 -18.23
C THR A 196 11.83 1.42 -17.56
N LYS A 197 12.76 1.71 -16.64
CA LYS A 197 13.63 0.73 -15.96
C LYS A 197 13.23 0.50 -14.51
N GLY A 198 13.59 -0.68 -14.00
CA GLY A 198 13.39 -1.06 -12.61
C GLY A 198 12.05 -1.74 -12.35
N LEU A 199 11.98 -2.34 -11.16
CA LEU A 199 10.88 -3.23 -10.76
C LEU A 199 10.70 -3.18 -9.23
N VAL A 200 9.49 -2.89 -8.77
CA VAL A 200 9.04 -3.20 -7.41
C VAL A 200 7.94 -4.24 -7.51
N ILE A 201 8.21 -5.46 -7.04
CA ILE A 201 7.15 -6.45 -6.77
C ILE A 201 6.67 -6.23 -5.34
N ALA A 202 5.37 -6.03 -5.17
CA ALA A 202 4.73 -5.82 -3.88
C ALA A 202 3.74 -6.93 -3.60
N ASN A 203 4.09 -7.84 -2.68
CA ASN A 203 3.34 -9.04 -2.40
C ASN A 203 2.57 -8.96 -1.07
N ASP A 204 1.32 -9.41 -1.03
CA ASP A 204 0.63 -9.71 0.23
C ASP A 204 -0.21 -10.99 0.09
N ALA A 205 -0.20 -11.84 1.11
CA ALA A 205 -0.94 -13.11 1.10
C ALA A 205 -2.46 -12.91 1.21
N ASP A 206 -2.94 -11.81 1.78
CA ASP A 206 -4.36 -11.45 1.83
C ASP A 206 -4.75 -10.52 0.67
N LEU A 207 -5.74 -10.96 -0.11
CA LEU A 207 -6.20 -10.24 -1.29
C LEU A 207 -6.83 -8.87 -0.97
N LYS A 208 -7.55 -8.75 0.15
CA LYS A 208 -8.18 -7.48 0.54
C LYS A 208 -7.11 -6.47 0.97
N ARG A 209 -6.07 -6.94 1.67
CA ARG A 209 -4.87 -6.17 1.99
C ARG A 209 -4.11 -5.75 0.72
N ALA A 210 -3.92 -6.65 -0.23
CA ALA A 210 -3.34 -6.31 -1.54
C ALA A 210 -4.16 -5.22 -2.28
N CYS A 211 -5.49 -5.26 -2.24
CA CYS A 211 -6.32 -4.18 -2.80
C CYS A 211 -6.16 -2.84 -2.07
N MET A 212 -5.96 -2.83 -0.74
CA MET A 212 -5.64 -1.60 -0.01
C MET A 212 -4.26 -1.03 -0.40
N LEU A 213 -3.27 -1.90 -0.59
CA LEU A 213 -1.96 -1.56 -1.14
C LEU A 213 -2.09 -0.88 -2.51
N VAL A 214 -2.87 -1.44 -3.44
CA VAL A 214 -3.14 -0.82 -4.75
C VAL A 214 -3.71 0.60 -4.63
N HIS A 215 -4.69 0.80 -3.74
CA HIS A 215 -5.27 2.12 -3.49
C HIS A 215 -4.21 3.11 -2.96
N GLN A 216 -3.36 2.68 -2.03
CA GLN A 216 -2.32 3.53 -1.43
C GLN A 216 -1.19 3.87 -2.41
N THR A 217 -0.79 2.95 -3.29
CA THR A 217 0.28 3.20 -4.28
C THR A 217 -0.21 3.89 -5.55
N LYS A 218 -1.52 3.90 -5.84
CA LYS A 218 -2.07 4.46 -7.10
C LYS A 218 -1.61 5.89 -7.37
N ARG A 219 -1.60 6.75 -6.34
CA ARG A 219 -1.20 8.16 -6.42
C ARG A 219 0.26 8.41 -6.82
N LEU A 220 1.12 7.39 -6.76
CA LEU A 220 2.52 7.50 -7.20
C LEU A 220 2.71 7.34 -8.71
N HIS A 221 1.70 6.84 -9.42
CA HIS A 221 1.70 6.70 -10.88
C HIS A 221 3.00 6.10 -11.46
N SER A 222 3.53 5.04 -10.83
CA SER A 222 4.76 4.38 -11.27
C SER A 222 4.48 3.26 -12.28
N PRO A 223 5.22 3.17 -13.41
CA PRO A 223 5.09 2.07 -14.35
C PRO A 223 5.83 0.81 -13.87
N CYS A 224 6.64 0.92 -12.81
CA CYS A 224 7.55 -0.12 -12.31
C CYS A 224 6.94 -0.95 -11.15
N LEU A 225 5.66 -0.76 -10.80
CA LEU A 225 4.98 -1.50 -9.72
C LEU A 225 4.19 -2.71 -10.24
N LEU A 226 4.50 -3.89 -9.71
CA LEU A 226 3.74 -5.13 -9.89
C LEU A 226 3.18 -5.61 -8.54
N VAL A 227 1.86 -5.55 -8.33
CA VAL A 227 1.23 -6.03 -7.10
C VAL A 227 0.78 -7.48 -7.25
N THR A 228 1.20 -8.35 -6.34
CA THR A 228 0.94 -9.80 -6.37
C THR A 228 0.24 -10.30 -5.11
N ASN A 229 -0.47 -11.42 -5.25
CA ASN A 229 -1.07 -12.14 -4.12
C ASN A 229 -0.57 -13.59 -4.06
N GLN A 230 0.53 -13.81 -3.34
CA GLN A 230 1.13 -15.12 -3.05
C GLN A 230 1.45 -15.26 -1.56
N ASP A 231 1.56 -16.50 -1.10
CA ASP A 231 2.15 -16.81 0.21
C ASP A 231 3.65 -16.44 0.20
N ALA A 232 4.07 -15.64 1.16
CA ALA A 232 5.46 -15.17 1.28
C ALA A 232 6.43 -16.31 1.67
N GLU A 233 5.98 -17.34 2.41
CA GLU A 233 6.80 -18.51 2.72
C GLU A 233 7.18 -19.29 1.44
N GLN A 234 6.37 -19.18 0.39
CA GLN A 234 6.49 -19.96 -0.85
C GLN A 234 6.60 -19.08 -2.11
N PHE A 235 6.96 -17.80 -1.95
CA PHE A 235 6.94 -16.82 -3.04
C PHE A 235 7.73 -17.33 -4.26
N SER A 236 7.04 -17.54 -5.39
CA SER A 236 7.61 -18.25 -6.54
C SER A 236 8.83 -17.53 -7.14
N HIS A 237 9.77 -18.29 -7.74
CA HIS A 237 10.84 -17.68 -8.52
C HIS A 237 10.25 -16.99 -9.75
N THR A 238 10.20 -15.66 -9.73
CA THR A 238 9.83 -14.85 -10.89
C THR A 238 10.85 -15.08 -11.99
N LEU A 239 10.42 -15.41 -13.21
CA LEU A 239 11.32 -15.72 -14.33
C LEU A 239 11.41 -14.56 -15.33
N TYR A 240 12.55 -14.46 -16.01
CA TYR A 240 12.78 -13.61 -17.18
C TYR A 240 12.71 -14.43 -18.48
N PRO A 241 12.43 -13.79 -19.62
CA PRO A 241 12.51 -14.44 -20.91
C PRO A 241 13.96 -14.91 -21.17
N PRO A 242 14.15 -15.95 -22.00
CA PRO A 242 15.48 -16.38 -22.40
C PRO A 242 16.29 -15.21 -22.98
N SER A 243 17.54 -15.08 -22.57
CA SER A 243 18.45 -14.01 -23.00
C SER A 243 19.88 -14.52 -23.11
N GLY A 244 20.66 -13.95 -24.03
CA GLY A 244 21.97 -14.49 -24.41
C GLY A 244 21.87 -15.93 -24.94
N ASP A 245 22.82 -16.77 -24.55
CA ASP A 245 22.90 -18.17 -24.99
C ASP A 245 21.87 -19.11 -24.32
N SER A 246 21.14 -18.63 -23.30
CA SER A 246 20.13 -19.46 -22.63
C SER A 246 18.89 -19.63 -23.51
N LYS A 247 18.53 -20.88 -23.80
CA LYS A 247 17.25 -21.25 -24.44
C LYS A 247 16.08 -21.35 -23.45
N HIS A 248 16.32 -21.12 -22.16
CA HIS A 248 15.32 -21.28 -21.11
C HIS A 248 15.13 -20.01 -20.28
N PRO A 249 13.90 -19.72 -19.79
CA PRO A 249 13.66 -18.65 -18.85
C PRO A 249 14.52 -18.78 -17.59
N THR A 250 15.19 -17.70 -17.19
CA THR A 250 16.09 -17.66 -16.03
C THR A 250 15.40 -17.01 -14.82
N PRO A 251 15.69 -17.43 -13.58
CA PRO A 251 15.12 -16.79 -12.40
C PRO A 251 15.69 -15.38 -12.21
N ILE A 252 14.80 -14.43 -11.89
CA ILE A 252 15.18 -13.14 -11.34
C ILE A 252 15.71 -13.37 -9.92
N LEU A 253 16.85 -12.76 -9.65
CA LEU A 253 17.27 -12.44 -8.30
C LEU A 253 17.11 -10.93 -8.09
N PHE A 254 16.75 -10.51 -6.89
CA PHE A 254 16.49 -9.11 -6.54
C PHE A 254 17.75 -8.43 -5.99
N ASP A 255 17.90 -7.15 -6.29
CA ASP A 255 18.96 -6.29 -5.74
C ASP A 255 18.67 -5.91 -4.28
N ARG A 256 17.38 -5.83 -3.94
CA ARG A 256 16.84 -5.38 -2.65
C ARG A 256 15.61 -6.21 -2.28
N ILE A 257 15.53 -6.67 -1.03
CA ILE A 257 14.32 -7.31 -0.50
C ILE A 257 13.94 -6.74 0.86
N LEU A 258 12.67 -6.37 1.01
CA LEU A 258 12.06 -5.98 2.27
C LEU A 258 11.23 -7.14 2.84
N CYS A 259 11.55 -7.53 4.06
CA CYS A 259 10.86 -8.52 4.88
C CYS A 259 10.26 -7.83 6.11
N ASP A 260 9.26 -6.97 5.89
CA ASP A 260 8.43 -6.40 6.96
C ASP A 260 7.37 -7.44 7.37
N VAL A 261 7.78 -8.43 8.16
CA VAL A 261 7.02 -9.67 8.36
C VAL A 261 5.81 -9.50 9.29
N PRO A 262 4.75 -10.32 9.12
CA PRO A 262 3.67 -10.38 10.09
C PRO A 262 4.23 -10.78 11.47
N CYS A 263 3.91 -9.99 12.49
CA CYS A 263 4.36 -10.15 13.87
C CYS A 263 3.21 -9.92 14.86
N SER A 264 3.43 -10.19 16.15
CA SER A 264 2.47 -9.89 17.23
C SER A 264 2.09 -8.40 17.29
N GLY A 265 2.99 -7.52 16.81
CA GLY A 265 2.76 -6.08 16.70
C GLY A 265 2.74 -5.35 18.05
N ASP A 266 3.33 -5.91 19.10
CA ASP A 266 3.27 -5.35 20.45
C ASP A 266 4.05 -4.03 20.65
N GLY A 267 4.94 -3.67 19.72
CA GLY A 267 5.46 -2.32 19.58
C GLY A 267 4.42 -1.27 19.13
N THR A 268 3.23 -1.69 18.68
CA THR A 268 2.16 -0.81 18.16
C THR A 268 1.03 -0.50 19.17
N MET A 269 1.16 -0.90 20.44
CA MET A 269 0.15 -0.67 21.50
C MET A 269 -0.33 0.79 21.65
N ARG A 270 0.49 1.77 21.24
CA ARG A 270 0.15 3.21 21.20
C ARG A 270 -0.91 3.60 20.15
N LYS A 271 -1.18 2.68 19.22
CA LYS A 271 -2.05 2.83 18.04
C LYS A 271 -3.13 1.76 18.02
N ASN A 272 -2.77 0.51 18.27
CA ASN A 272 -3.69 -0.62 18.36
C ASN A 272 -3.97 -0.95 19.83
N LEU A 273 -5.00 -0.29 20.38
CA LEU A 273 -5.35 -0.45 21.81
C LEU A 273 -5.76 -1.88 22.18
N LEU A 274 -6.29 -2.66 21.22
CA LEU A 274 -6.72 -4.04 21.49
C LEU A 274 -5.57 -4.93 21.98
N ILE A 275 -4.32 -4.64 21.57
CA ILE A 275 -3.16 -5.41 22.00
C ILE A 275 -2.97 -5.33 23.52
N TRP A 276 -3.28 -4.22 24.19
CA TRP A 276 -3.23 -4.17 25.66
C TRP A 276 -4.09 -5.26 26.31
N ARG A 277 -5.32 -5.48 25.82
CA ARG A 277 -6.22 -6.50 26.37
C ARG A 277 -5.86 -7.91 25.88
N ASP A 278 -5.51 -8.04 24.61
CA ASP A 278 -5.46 -9.32 23.90
C ASP A 278 -4.03 -9.88 23.75
N TRP A 279 -2.97 -9.17 24.19
CA TRP A 279 -1.58 -9.63 24.10
C TRP A 279 -1.41 -11.00 24.75
N SER A 280 -0.81 -11.93 24.02
CA SER A 280 -0.48 -13.26 24.50
C SER A 280 0.79 -13.80 23.86
N ILE A 281 1.59 -14.54 24.63
CA ILE A 281 2.81 -15.18 24.13
C ILE A 281 2.56 -16.17 22.98
N LYS A 282 1.33 -16.69 22.88
CA LYS A 282 0.90 -17.64 21.86
C LYS A 282 1.01 -17.07 20.44
N ASP A 283 0.85 -15.76 20.27
CA ASP A 283 0.83 -15.14 18.96
C ASP A 283 2.26 -15.04 18.39
N SER A 284 3.23 -14.64 19.22
CA SER A 284 4.67 -14.66 18.89
C SER A 284 5.18 -16.07 18.56
N LEU A 285 4.84 -17.06 19.42
CA LEU A 285 5.17 -18.47 19.19
C LEU A 285 4.55 -19.05 17.90
N GLY A 286 3.39 -18.51 17.49
CA GLY A 286 2.70 -18.91 16.26
C GLY A 286 3.34 -18.37 14.98
N LEU A 287 4.05 -17.24 15.07
CA LEU A 287 4.58 -16.51 13.92
C LEU A 287 6.06 -16.78 13.65
N HIS A 288 6.88 -17.09 14.66
CA HIS A 288 8.33 -17.33 14.52
C HIS A 288 8.70 -18.22 13.32
N ARG A 289 8.08 -19.41 13.15
CA ARG A 289 8.38 -20.30 12.01
C ARG A 289 8.03 -19.69 10.65
N THR A 290 6.94 -18.95 10.56
CA THR A 290 6.55 -18.22 9.33
C THR A 290 7.55 -17.10 9.04
N GLN A 291 7.98 -16.36 10.07
CA GLN A 291 8.97 -15.28 9.95
C GLN A 291 10.33 -15.81 9.44
N VAL A 292 10.84 -16.90 10.04
CA VAL A 292 12.05 -17.60 9.58
C VAL A 292 11.93 -18.02 8.12
N ARG A 293 10.84 -18.68 7.72
CA ARG A 293 10.63 -19.15 6.35
C ARG A 293 10.51 -18.02 5.33
N ILE A 294 9.84 -16.92 5.67
CA ILE A 294 9.79 -15.73 4.81
C ILE A 294 11.19 -15.15 4.61
N ALA A 295 12.00 -15.05 5.67
CA ALA A 295 13.36 -14.53 5.60
C ALA A 295 14.30 -15.47 4.82
N GLN A 296 14.22 -16.79 5.02
CA GLN A 296 14.93 -17.80 4.24
C GLN A 296 14.52 -17.74 2.76
N ARG A 297 13.22 -17.59 2.46
CA ARG A 297 12.72 -17.49 1.09
C ARG A 297 13.23 -16.22 0.40
N ALA A 298 13.28 -15.10 1.12
CA ALA A 298 13.91 -13.87 0.64
C ALA A 298 15.42 -14.06 0.39
N ALA A 299 16.16 -14.70 1.30
CA ALA A 299 17.58 -15.00 1.14
C ALA A 299 17.88 -15.80 -0.15
N LEU A 300 17.04 -16.76 -0.52
CA LEU A 300 17.13 -17.49 -1.80
C LEU A 300 16.91 -16.59 -3.02
N LEU A 301 15.99 -15.63 -2.91
CA LEU A 301 15.60 -14.71 -4.00
C LEU A 301 16.56 -13.52 -4.16
N LEU A 302 17.44 -13.26 -3.18
CA LEU A 302 18.40 -12.15 -3.22
C LEU A 302 19.61 -12.47 -4.14
N LYS A 303 20.10 -11.47 -4.86
CA LYS A 303 21.40 -11.51 -5.55
C LYS A 303 22.55 -11.61 -4.55
N VAL A 304 23.68 -12.18 -4.96
CA VAL A 304 24.96 -11.94 -4.27
C VAL A 304 25.34 -10.46 -4.44
N GLY A 305 25.77 -9.81 -3.37
CA GLY A 305 25.90 -8.34 -3.27
C GLY A 305 24.55 -7.60 -3.09
N GLY A 306 23.42 -8.32 -3.04
CA GLY A 306 22.12 -7.75 -2.73
C GLY A 306 21.93 -7.50 -1.24
N ARG A 307 21.06 -6.53 -0.90
CA ARG A 307 20.72 -6.18 0.48
C ARG A 307 19.30 -6.64 0.84
N MET A 308 19.14 -7.26 2.00
CA MET A 308 17.84 -7.61 2.57
C MET A 308 17.64 -6.88 3.90
N VAL A 309 16.43 -6.38 4.15
CA VAL A 309 16.04 -5.84 5.45
C VAL A 309 14.93 -6.68 6.04
N TYR A 310 15.18 -7.27 7.21
CA TYR A 310 14.16 -7.88 8.06
C TYR A 310 13.66 -6.85 9.06
N SER A 311 12.34 -6.72 9.23
CA SER A 311 11.77 -5.85 10.25
C SER A 311 10.47 -6.36 10.84
N THR A 312 10.24 -5.99 12.11
CA THR A 312 8.98 -6.23 12.83
C THR A 312 8.57 -4.97 13.59
N CYS A 313 7.27 -4.83 13.88
CA CYS A 313 6.78 -3.91 14.90
C CYS A 313 6.53 -4.62 16.25
N SER A 314 7.38 -5.60 16.58
CA SER A 314 7.39 -6.28 17.88
C SER A 314 8.67 -5.99 18.66
N LEU A 315 8.56 -5.98 19.99
CA LEU A 315 9.71 -5.90 20.89
C LEU A 315 10.28 -7.28 21.25
N ASN A 316 9.57 -8.37 20.88
CA ASN A 316 9.79 -9.72 21.36
C ASN A 316 11.04 -10.36 20.75
N PRO A 317 12.05 -10.78 21.54
CA PRO A 317 13.25 -11.45 21.04
C PRO A 317 12.97 -12.69 20.18
N MET A 318 11.88 -13.42 20.47
CA MET A 318 11.47 -14.61 19.70
C MET A 318 11.03 -14.30 18.26
N GLU A 319 10.60 -13.06 17.99
CA GLU A 319 10.23 -12.59 16.65
C GLU A 319 11.35 -11.79 15.99
N ASN A 320 12.44 -11.53 16.73
CA ASN A 320 13.51 -10.62 16.38
C ASN A 320 14.85 -11.38 16.31
N GLU A 321 15.67 -11.34 17.35
CA GLU A 321 17.00 -11.98 17.37
C GLU A 321 16.96 -13.49 17.16
N ALA A 322 15.94 -14.19 17.67
CA ALA A 322 15.76 -15.61 17.42
C ALA A 322 15.59 -15.93 15.93
N VAL A 323 14.83 -15.10 15.20
CA VAL A 323 14.64 -15.25 13.74
C VAL A 323 15.91 -14.89 12.98
N VAL A 324 16.63 -13.86 13.42
CA VAL A 324 17.92 -13.45 12.83
C VAL A 324 19.00 -14.52 13.03
N ALA A 325 19.09 -15.10 14.22
CA ALA A 325 20.07 -16.13 14.55
C ALA A 325 19.81 -17.43 13.78
N GLU A 326 18.56 -17.89 13.74
CA GLU A 326 18.13 -19.05 12.94
C GLU A 326 18.45 -18.84 11.44
N LEU A 327 18.17 -17.64 10.91
CA LEU A 327 18.48 -17.32 9.52
C LEU A 327 19.99 -17.35 9.23
N LEU A 328 20.83 -16.83 10.12
CA LEU A 328 22.29 -16.82 9.94
C LEU A 328 22.87 -18.24 10.00
N ASN A 329 22.38 -19.07 10.94
CA ASN A 329 22.78 -20.47 11.07
C ASN A 329 22.38 -21.27 9.82
N THR A 330 21.09 -21.28 9.49
CA THR A 330 20.55 -22.05 8.35
C THR A 330 21.10 -21.60 6.98
N THR A 331 21.62 -20.38 6.86
CA THR A 331 22.28 -19.89 5.63
C THR A 331 23.79 -20.09 5.58
N GLN A 332 24.40 -20.68 6.63
CA GLN A 332 25.79 -21.15 6.66
C GLN A 332 26.83 -20.14 6.14
N GLY A 333 26.66 -18.86 6.51
CA GLY A 333 27.56 -17.77 6.11
C GLY A 333 27.31 -17.16 4.73
N ALA A 334 26.29 -17.60 3.99
CA ALA A 334 25.87 -16.95 2.75
C ALA A 334 25.25 -15.55 2.99
N LEU A 335 24.71 -15.31 4.18
CA LEU A 335 24.29 -13.99 4.66
C LEU A 335 25.23 -13.44 5.73
N ARG A 336 25.35 -12.11 5.78
CA ARG A 336 26.11 -11.37 6.79
C ARG A 336 25.30 -10.17 7.29
N LEU A 337 25.22 -9.99 8.62
CA LEU A 337 24.69 -8.75 9.20
C LEU A 337 25.59 -7.56 8.89
N MET A 338 24.99 -6.50 8.33
CA MET A 338 25.62 -5.23 8.05
C MET A 338 25.59 -4.34 9.30
N ASP A 339 26.71 -3.69 9.62
CA ASP A 339 26.69 -2.62 10.62
C ASP A 339 26.03 -1.37 10.02
N MET A 340 24.96 -0.89 10.67
CA MET A 340 24.21 0.30 10.29
C MET A 340 24.39 1.46 11.29
N SER A 341 25.41 1.40 12.16
CA SER A 341 25.73 2.38 13.22
C SER A 341 25.87 3.83 12.71
N GLN A 342 26.36 4.02 11.48
CA GLN A 342 26.51 5.32 10.83
C GLN A 342 25.30 5.74 9.97
N ALA A 343 24.37 4.81 9.67
CA ALA A 343 23.18 5.12 8.91
C ALA A 343 22.13 5.83 9.77
N LEU A 344 21.40 6.78 9.19
CA LEU A 344 20.38 7.62 9.85
C LEU A 344 20.91 8.37 11.09
N PRO A 345 21.86 9.32 10.93
CA PRO A 345 22.37 10.13 12.04
C PRO A 345 21.24 10.82 12.81
N GLY A 346 21.24 10.69 14.14
CA GLY A 346 20.17 11.23 15.00
C GLY A 346 19.03 10.25 15.31
N LEU A 347 19.02 9.04 14.73
CA LEU A 347 18.13 7.96 15.16
C LEU A 347 18.66 7.35 16.46
N LYS A 348 17.91 7.48 17.56
CA LYS A 348 18.20 6.75 18.80
C LYS A 348 17.71 5.31 18.67
N ARG A 349 18.57 4.38 19.04
CA ARG A 349 18.38 2.94 18.92
C ARG A 349 19.30 2.22 19.89
N CYS A 350 18.90 1.04 20.32
CA CYS A 350 19.72 0.11 21.08
C CYS A 350 20.22 -1.01 20.14
N PRO A 351 21.35 -1.66 20.45
CA PRO A 351 21.78 -2.89 19.75
C PRO A 351 20.76 -4.02 19.98
N GLY A 352 20.86 -5.09 19.19
CA GLY A 352 20.22 -6.37 19.50
C GLY A 352 20.86 -7.06 20.71
N ILE A 353 20.15 -8.04 21.26
CA ILE A 353 20.57 -8.77 22.47
C ILE A 353 21.09 -10.17 22.14
N THR A 354 21.99 -10.70 22.95
CA THR A 354 22.50 -12.09 22.84
C THR A 354 21.81 -13.06 23.80
N THR A 355 21.03 -12.58 24.76
CA THR A 355 20.34 -13.39 25.78
C THR A 355 18.88 -13.02 25.89
N TRP A 356 17.99 -14.02 25.90
CA TRP A 356 16.55 -13.84 26.11
C TRP A 356 15.93 -15.12 26.67
N LYS A 357 14.71 -15.02 27.22
CA LYS A 357 13.98 -16.14 27.83
C LYS A 357 12.76 -16.52 27.02
N VAL A 358 12.52 -17.81 26.84
CA VAL A 358 11.29 -18.31 26.22
C VAL A 358 10.24 -18.57 27.31
N MET A 359 9.03 -18.06 27.11
CA MET A 359 7.89 -18.28 28.01
C MET A 359 6.90 -19.28 27.39
N ALA A 360 6.60 -20.36 28.12
CA ALA A 360 5.55 -21.29 27.76
C ALA A 360 4.15 -20.71 28.03
N ARG A 361 3.12 -21.31 27.41
CA ARG A 361 1.72 -20.88 27.58
C ARG A 361 1.15 -20.99 29.00
N ASP A 362 1.81 -21.72 29.90
CA ASP A 362 1.47 -21.80 31.33
C ASP A 362 2.23 -20.78 32.19
N GLY A 363 3.07 -19.93 31.58
CA GLY A 363 3.92 -18.94 32.25
C GLY A 363 5.32 -19.44 32.59
N THR A 364 5.66 -20.73 32.36
CA THR A 364 6.99 -21.27 32.63
C THR A 364 8.05 -20.58 31.76
N LEU A 365 9.02 -19.94 32.40
CA LEU A 365 10.18 -19.32 31.75
C LEU A 365 11.37 -20.29 31.72
N ALA A 366 12.13 -20.28 30.63
CA ALA A 366 13.42 -20.94 30.53
C ALA A 366 14.42 -20.13 29.70
N ASP A 367 15.69 -20.26 30.05
CA ASP A 367 16.83 -19.62 29.39
C ASP A 367 17.37 -20.45 28.21
N ASP A 368 17.28 -21.79 28.30
CA ASP A 368 17.74 -22.73 27.28
C ASP A 368 16.71 -23.83 26.95
N TYR A 369 16.90 -24.46 25.79
CA TYR A 369 16.00 -25.47 25.26
C TYR A 369 16.00 -26.79 26.04
N GLU A 370 17.15 -27.23 26.55
CA GLU A 370 17.28 -28.52 27.24
C GLU A 370 16.52 -28.49 28.58
N GLN A 371 16.73 -27.44 29.38
CA GLN A 371 15.95 -27.18 30.58
C GLN A 371 14.46 -27.05 30.27
N PHE A 372 14.07 -26.37 29.19
CA PHE A 372 12.68 -26.25 28.80
C PHE A 372 12.05 -27.61 28.44
N ALA A 373 12.79 -28.44 27.69
CA ALA A 373 12.34 -29.76 27.26
C ALA A 373 12.08 -30.71 28.45
N THR A 374 12.83 -30.59 29.55
CA THR A 374 12.54 -31.37 30.79
C THR A 374 11.30 -30.90 31.55
N LYS A 375 10.93 -29.62 31.44
CA LYS A 375 9.84 -28.98 32.21
C LYS A 375 8.49 -29.04 31.50
N VAL A 376 8.47 -29.16 30.17
CA VAL A 376 7.26 -29.06 29.34
C VAL A 376 6.89 -30.41 28.71
N PRO A 377 5.62 -30.85 28.74
CA PRO A 377 5.23 -32.16 28.18
C PRO A 377 5.60 -32.33 26.70
N ASN A 378 6.14 -33.49 26.32
CA ASN A 378 6.62 -33.78 24.94
C ASN A 378 5.63 -33.39 23.82
N ARG A 379 4.31 -33.57 24.03
CA ARG A 379 3.26 -33.19 23.07
C ARG A 379 3.18 -31.68 22.79
N SER A 380 3.75 -30.85 23.65
CA SER A 380 3.84 -29.39 23.50
C SER A 380 5.15 -28.94 22.88
N LEU A 381 6.25 -29.70 23.00
CA LEU A 381 7.58 -29.33 22.49
C LEU A 381 7.59 -29.07 20.97
N ALA A 382 6.74 -29.75 20.19
CA ALA A 382 6.59 -29.49 18.75
C ALA A 382 6.18 -28.04 18.38
N LYS A 383 5.71 -27.25 19.36
CA LYS A 383 5.36 -25.82 19.22
C LYS A 383 6.49 -24.87 19.64
N TYR A 384 7.56 -25.39 20.22
CA TYR A 384 8.72 -24.62 20.66
C TYR A 384 9.97 -25.23 19.99
N PRO A 385 10.29 -24.85 18.74
CA PRO A 385 11.55 -25.27 18.13
C PRO A 385 12.76 -24.72 18.92
N PRO A 386 13.93 -25.39 18.89
CA PRO A 386 15.16 -24.88 19.51
C PRO A 386 15.53 -23.47 19.07
N SER A 387 15.21 -23.11 17.82
CA SER A 387 15.38 -21.78 17.20
C SER A 387 14.72 -20.61 17.94
N LEU A 388 13.82 -20.86 18.91
CA LEU A 388 13.27 -19.82 19.79
C LEU A 388 14.24 -19.35 20.87
N PHE A 389 15.28 -20.13 21.17
CA PHE A 389 16.23 -19.90 22.27
C PHE A 389 17.54 -19.31 21.73
N PRO A 390 18.34 -18.62 22.57
CA PRO A 390 19.70 -18.22 22.19
C PRO A 390 20.53 -19.45 21.78
N PRO A 391 21.09 -19.52 20.57
CA PRO A 391 21.94 -20.63 20.17
C PRO A 391 23.33 -20.51 20.79
N ALA A 392 24.04 -21.64 20.93
CA ALA A 392 25.36 -21.68 21.56
C ALA A 392 26.44 -20.82 20.87
N ASN A 393 26.24 -20.45 19.60
CA ASN A 393 27.16 -19.61 18.81
C ASN A 393 26.77 -18.13 18.76
N ILE A 394 25.79 -17.67 19.57
CA ILE A 394 25.18 -16.33 19.48
C ILE A 394 26.19 -15.17 19.46
N ASP A 395 27.28 -15.27 20.24
CA ASP A 395 28.34 -14.25 20.33
C ASP A 395 29.11 -14.07 19.00
N THR A 396 29.10 -15.07 18.12
CA THR A 396 29.75 -15.01 16.80
C THR A 396 28.85 -14.42 15.71
N LEU A 397 27.54 -14.33 15.95
CA LEU A 397 26.55 -13.93 14.95
C LEU A 397 26.44 -12.41 14.77
N GLY A 398 26.96 -11.61 15.73
CA GLY A 398 27.00 -10.15 15.64
C GLY A 398 25.64 -9.47 15.83
N MET A 399 24.88 -9.91 16.85
CA MET A 399 23.56 -9.36 17.20
C MET A 399 23.58 -7.87 17.57
N ASP A 400 24.75 -7.33 17.94
CA ASP A 400 25.00 -5.91 18.20
C ASP A 400 24.62 -5.00 17.01
N LYS A 401 24.66 -5.54 15.79
CA LYS A 401 24.31 -4.84 14.54
C LYS A 401 22.80 -4.74 14.29
N CYS A 402 21.99 -5.54 14.98
CA CYS A 402 20.54 -5.42 14.94
C CYS A 402 20.12 -4.14 15.65
N LEU A 403 19.02 -3.52 15.18
CA LEU A 403 18.55 -2.24 15.67
C LEU A 403 17.22 -2.40 16.41
N ARG A 404 17.21 -2.11 17.70
CA ARG A 404 16.01 -1.97 18.54
C ARG A 404 15.63 -0.51 18.68
N ILE A 405 14.39 -0.17 18.35
CA ILE A 405 13.83 1.17 18.52
C ILE A 405 12.71 1.08 19.54
N TYR A 406 12.89 1.77 20.68
CA TYR A 406 11.93 1.78 21.78
C TYR A 406 11.11 3.08 21.81
N PRO A 407 9.83 3.04 22.23
CA PRO A 407 8.94 4.20 22.20
C PRO A 407 9.44 5.45 22.91
N HIS A 408 10.04 5.32 24.11
CA HIS A 408 10.48 6.45 24.95
C HIS A 408 11.62 7.26 24.32
N LEU A 409 12.54 6.59 23.63
CA LEU A 409 13.77 7.22 23.12
C LEU A 409 13.52 8.46 22.27
N GLN A 410 12.51 8.43 21.39
CA GLN A 410 12.14 9.52 20.47
C GLN A 410 10.63 9.70 20.31
N ASN A 411 9.82 9.27 21.28
CA ASN A 411 8.36 9.35 21.24
C ASN A 411 7.72 8.64 20.02
N THR A 412 8.23 7.46 19.67
CA THR A 412 7.80 6.68 18.49
C THR A 412 7.00 5.42 18.86
N GLY A 413 6.69 4.57 17.86
CA GLY A 413 6.32 3.18 18.11
C GLY A 413 7.54 2.34 18.49
N GLY A 414 7.31 1.09 18.90
CA GLY A 414 8.34 0.08 19.10
C GLY A 414 8.62 -0.70 17.80
N PHE A 415 9.89 -0.98 17.51
CA PHE A 415 10.28 -1.55 16.23
C PHE A 415 11.64 -2.26 16.27
N PHE A 416 11.83 -3.26 15.40
CA PHE A 416 13.09 -3.99 15.23
C PHE A 416 13.51 -4.03 13.76
N VAL A 417 14.81 -3.89 13.49
CA VAL A 417 15.38 -4.00 12.14
C VAL A 417 16.71 -4.75 12.15
N ALA A 418 16.88 -5.71 11.23
CA ALA A 418 18.14 -6.35 10.92
C ALA A 418 18.43 -6.21 9.42
N VAL A 419 19.68 -5.86 9.06
CA VAL A 419 20.10 -5.59 7.68
C VAL A 419 21.16 -6.60 7.27
N PHE A 420 20.93 -7.28 6.16
CA PHE A 420 21.79 -8.35 5.66
C PHE A 420 22.33 -8.02 4.26
N GLU A 421 23.55 -8.44 4.02
CA GLU A 421 24.13 -8.59 2.69
C GLU A 421 24.28 -10.08 2.38
N LYS A 422 23.93 -10.50 1.16
CA LYS A 422 24.22 -11.87 0.69
C LYS A 422 25.60 -11.89 0.04
N VAL A 423 26.54 -12.55 0.69
CA VAL A 423 27.95 -12.60 0.29
C VAL A 423 28.32 -13.83 -0.54
N GLN A 424 27.49 -14.88 -0.52
CA GLN A 424 27.68 -16.10 -1.33
C GLN A 424 26.36 -16.58 -1.96
N PRO A 425 26.41 -17.41 -3.02
CA PRO A 425 25.23 -18.11 -3.53
C PRO A 425 24.53 -18.93 -2.42
N LEU A 426 23.23 -19.10 -2.54
CA LEU A 426 22.41 -19.90 -1.62
C LEU A 426 21.35 -20.63 -2.44
N THR A 427 21.22 -21.94 -2.24
CA THR A 427 20.26 -22.82 -2.89
C THR A 427 19.29 -23.43 -1.87
N GLN A 428 18.19 -24.01 -2.37
CA GLN A 428 17.22 -24.70 -1.52
C GLN A 428 17.81 -25.93 -0.81
N ARG A 429 18.89 -26.53 -1.35
CA ARG A 429 19.55 -27.69 -0.74
C ARG A 429 20.32 -27.29 0.51
N ASP A 430 21.02 -26.16 0.44
CA ASP A 430 21.87 -25.68 1.53
C ASP A 430 21.05 -25.42 2.79
N LEU A 431 19.85 -24.83 2.63
CA LEU A 431 18.85 -24.65 3.69
C LEU A 431 18.24 -25.95 4.25
N SER A 432 18.43 -27.10 3.59
CA SER A 432 17.83 -28.39 3.98
C SER A 432 18.84 -29.39 4.56
N LEU A 433 20.14 -29.08 4.55
CA LEU A 433 21.16 -30.00 5.03
C LEU A 433 21.11 -30.22 6.55
N GLU A 434 20.57 -29.26 7.32
CA GLU A 434 20.40 -29.38 8.79
C GLU A 434 19.30 -30.38 9.21
N ASP A 435 18.33 -30.69 8.35
CA ASP A 435 17.34 -31.75 8.61
C ASP A 435 17.96 -33.17 8.46
N SER A 436 19.25 -33.29 8.12
CA SER A 436 19.88 -34.55 7.69
C SER A 436 21.33 -34.77 8.18
N GLU A 437 21.63 -34.51 9.45
CA GLU A 437 22.83 -35.06 10.10
C GLU A 437 22.66 -36.58 10.34
N PRO A 438 23.52 -37.46 9.77
CA PRO A 438 23.33 -38.90 9.86
C PRO A 438 23.92 -39.49 11.15
N SER A 439 23.06 -40.09 11.98
CA SER A 439 23.48 -41.01 13.04
C SER A 439 24.31 -42.15 12.45
N ALA A 440 25.53 -42.34 12.96
CA ALA A 440 26.46 -43.34 12.47
C ALA A 440 25.89 -44.77 12.63
N GLY A 441 25.69 -45.46 11.51
CA GLY A 441 25.21 -46.84 11.45
C GLY A 441 25.63 -47.53 10.16
N THR A 442 26.23 -48.72 10.29
CA THR A 442 26.82 -49.53 9.21
C THR A 442 25.80 -49.86 8.11
N PRO A 443 26.18 -49.85 6.80
CA PRO A 443 25.26 -50.16 5.72
C PRO A 443 24.81 -51.64 5.73
N VAL A 444 23.52 -51.85 5.54
CA VAL A 444 22.94 -53.15 5.17
C VAL A 444 22.19 -52.94 3.86
N GLU A 445 22.64 -53.60 2.80
CA GLU A 445 21.88 -53.69 1.55
C GLU A 445 20.66 -54.60 1.76
N THR A 446 19.46 -54.17 1.36
CA THR A 446 18.46 -55.10 0.83
C THR A 446 17.43 -54.42 -0.07
N ALA A 447 17.25 -55.05 -1.23
CA ALA A 447 16.20 -54.96 -2.26
C ALA A 447 15.02 -53.98 -2.12
N VAL A 448 14.69 -53.38 -3.27
CA VAL A 448 13.44 -52.65 -3.55
C VAL A 448 12.23 -53.59 -3.54
N SER A 449 11.13 -53.18 -2.89
CA SER A 449 9.78 -53.70 -3.16
C SER A 449 8.71 -52.63 -2.89
N ASP A 450 7.82 -52.40 -3.85
CA ASP A 450 6.68 -51.48 -3.72
C ASP A 450 5.64 -51.95 -2.67
N SER A 451 5.21 -51.04 -1.80
CA SER A 451 3.88 -51.11 -1.17
C SER A 451 3.45 -49.75 -0.65
N ALA A 452 2.22 -49.33 -0.98
CA ALA A 452 1.63 -48.08 -0.52
C ALA A 452 0.73 -48.28 0.70
N SER A 453 0.80 -47.40 1.70
CA SER A 453 -0.34 -47.07 2.59
C SER A 453 -0.09 -45.87 3.51
N ASP A 454 -1.15 -45.08 3.69
CA ASP A 454 -1.53 -44.31 4.89
C ASP A 454 -0.74 -43.08 5.35
N THR A 455 -1.12 -41.95 4.74
CA THR A 455 -1.07 -40.60 5.29
C THR A 455 -1.95 -40.44 6.55
N ALA A 456 -1.39 -39.92 7.65
CA ALA A 456 -2.15 -39.41 8.79
C ALA A 456 -1.99 -37.87 8.91
N SER A 457 -2.94 -37.12 8.36
CA SER A 457 -2.93 -35.65 8.35
C SER A 457 -3.30 -35.04 9.71
N PRO A 458 -2.50 -34.12 10.28
CA PRO A 458 -2.94 -33.28 11.38
C PRO A 458 -3.95 -32.23 10.92
N LEU A 459 -5.05 -32.08 11.66
CA LEU A 459 -6.15 -31.14 11.38
C LEU A 459 -5.68 -29.67 11.42
N PRO A 460 -6.26 -28.79 10.57
CA PRO A 460 -5.85 -27.39 10.49
C PRO A 460 -6.24 -26.60 11.75
N ALA A 461 -5.30 -25.82 12.27
CA ALA A 461 -5.58 -24.84 13.32
C ALA A 461 -6.50 -23.74 12.77
N LYS A 462 -7.56 -23.39 13.53
CA LYS A 462 -8.45 -22.27 13.20
C LYS A 462 -7.64 -20.97 13.07
N ARG A 463 -7.63 -20.39 11.87
CA ARG A 463 -7.12 -19.03 11.64
C ARG A 463 -7.86 -18.06 12.55
N VAL A 464 -7.13 -17.29 13.35
CA VAL A 464 -7.67 -16.16 14.09
C VAL A 464 -7.93 -15.04 13.10
N LYS A 465 -9.17 -14.57 13.03
CA LYS A 465 -9.59 -13.45 12.19
C LYS A 465 -9.16 -12.16 12.89
N VAL A 466 -7.96 -11.68 12.62
CA VAL A 466 -7.49 -10.37 13.12
C VAL A 466 -8.25 -9.29 12.35
N GLU A 467 -9.37 -8.85 12.91
CA GLU A 467 -10.05 -7.64 12.46
C GLU A 467 -9.30 -6.42 12.99
N THR A 468 -8.25 -6.01 12.27
CA THR A 468 -7.74 -4.64 12.41
C THR A 468 -8.84 -3.69 11.96
N THR A 469 -9.49 -3.05 12.93
CA THR A 469 -10.32 -1.88 12.70
C THR A 469 -9.45 -0.76 12.15
N ASN A 470 -9.54 -0.55 10.82
CA ASN A 470 -8.89 0.57 10.15
C ASN A 470 -9.55 1.89 10.58
N ASP A 471 -9.08 2.51 11.65
CA ASP A 471 -9.34 3.93 11.94
C ASP A 471 -8.23 4.82 11.35
N ALA A 472 -7.89 4.53 10.09
CA ALA A 472 -7.09 5.38 9.21
C ALA A 472 -7.96 6.28 8.31
N THR A 473 -9.27 6.33 8.58
CA THR A 473 -10.27 7.09 7.82
C THR A 473 -11.16 7.89 8.77
N GLY A 474 -10.68 9.06 9.18
CA GLY A 474 -11.51 10.11 9.77
C GLY A 474 -12.45 10.73 8.73
N VAL A 475 -13.42 9.96 8.23
CA VAL A 475 -14.48 10.45 7.34
C VAL A 475 -15.58 11.05 8.19
N MET A 476 -15.83 12.36 8.05
CA MET A 476 -17.03 12.99 8.59
C MET A 476 -17.95 13.48 7.47
N ALA A 477 -19.21 13.05 7.57
CA ALA A 477 -20.44 13.64 7.05
C ALA A 477 -20.45 14.27 5.64
N SER A 478 -21.19 13.64 4.73
CA SER A 478 -21.95 14.35 3.68
C SER A 478 -23.42 14.48 4.12
N PRO A 479 -24.16 15.52 3.70
CA PRO A 479 -25.53 15.77 4.15
C PRO A 479 -26.54 14.77 3.56
N GLU A 480 -27.68 14.62 4.25
CA GLU A 480 -28.76 13.69 3.93
C GLU A 480 -29.44 13.97 2.56
N PRO A 481 -29.87 12.92 1.83
CA PRO A 481 -30.95 13.01 0.85
C PRO A 481 -32.31 12.64 1.46
N ALA A 482 -33.38 13.21 0.88
CA ALA A 482 -34.74 13.16 1.43
C ALA A 482 -35.47 11.80 1.32
N SER A 483 -36.59 11.75 2.05
CA SER A 483 -37.61 10.69 2.21
C SER A 483 -37.93 9.76 1.02
N PRO A 484 -38.29 8.48 1.28
CA PRO A 484 -38.71 7.51 0.25
C PRO A 484 -40.21 7.55 -0.09
N ALA A 485 -40.56 7.07 -1.28
CA ALA A 485 -41.92 6.79 -1.77
C ALA A 485 -41.88 5.58 -2.76
N PRO A 486 -42.99 4.91 -3.13
CA PRO A 486 -43.31 3.61 -2.55
C PRO A 486 -43.27 2.41 -3.53
N GLU A 487 -43.46 1.21 -2.97
CA GLU A 487 -43.42 -0.11 -3.65
C GLU A 487 -44.55 -0.34 -4.69
N PRO A 488 -44.29 -1.19 -5.71
CA PRO A 488 -45.32 -1.96 -6.42
C PRO A 488 -45.37 -3.45 -5.97
N LYS A 489 -46.57 -4.04 -6.09
CA LYS A 489 -46.98 -5.29 -5.42
C LYS A 489 -46.64 -6.58 -6.18
N GLY A 490 -46.52 -7.67 -5.41
CA GLY A 490 -46.20 -9.02 -5.88
C GLY A 490 -47.27 -9.82 -6.63
N GLY A 491 -46.90 -11.07 -6.94
CA GLY A 491 -47.71 -12.10 -7.59
C GLY A 491 -46.95 -13.45 -7.56
N PRO A 492 -47.55 -14.58 -7.10
CA PRO A 492 -46.82 -15.83 -6.85
C PRO A 492 -47.05 -16.91 -7.92
N LEU A 493 -46.09 -17.82 -8.11
CA LEU A 493 -46.30 -19.11 -8.80
C LEU A 493 -45.48 -20.24 -8.16
N GLN A 494 -46.16 -21.37 -7.89
CA GLN A 494 -45.61 -22.71 -7.71
C GLN A 494 -46.24 -23.64 -8.79
N PRO A 495 -46.16 -24.99 -8.74
CA PRO A 495 -45.12 -25.75 -9.43
C PRO A 495 -45.67 -26.85 -10.38
N LEU A 496 -44.84 -27.40 -11.28
CA LEU A 496 -45.16 -28.65 -11.99
C LEU A 496 -43.90 -29.52 -12.23
N GLU A 497 -44.03 -30.81 -11.91
CA GLU A 497 -43.11 -31.91 -12.26
C GLU A 497 -43.72 -32.76 -13.42
N PRO A 498 -43.33 -34.04 -13.68
CA PRO A 498 -42.19 -34.40 -14.53
C PRO A 498 -42.53 -35.44 -15.63
N THR A 499 -41.58 -35.75 -16.54
CA THR A 499 -41.60 -37.00 -17.34
C THR A 499 -40.19 -37.62 -17.49
N ALA A 500 -40.11 -38.95 -17.52
CA ALA A 500 -38.88 -39.77 -17.49
C ALA A 500 -38.33 -40.08 -18.92
N SER A 501 -37.01 -40.20 -19.20
CA SER A 501 -35.99 -41.22 -18.81
C SER A 501 -36.18 -42.59 -19.51
N PRO A 502 -35.17 -43.51 -19.60
CA PRO A 502 -33.75 -43.50 -19.21
C PRO A 502 -32.79 -43.41 -20.45
N ALA A 503 -31.50 -43.79 -20.51
CA ALA A 503 -30.47 -44.41 -19.63
C ALA A 503 -29.05 -43.91 -20.07
N ALA A 504 -27.88 -44.33 -19.58
CA ALA A 504 -27.44 -45.27 -18.51
C ALA A 504 -26.15 -44.73 -17.82
N VAL A 505 -25.80 -45.24 -16.63
CA VAL A 505 -24.65 -44.83 -15.79
C VAL A 505 -23.75 -46.06 -15.50
N PRO A 506 -22.44 -45.92 -15.22
CA PRO A 506 -21.94 -45.89 -13.82
C PRO A 506 -20.69 -44.97 -13.63
N ALA A 507 -20.17 -44.64 -12.44
CA ALA A 507 -20.55 -44.82 -11.03
C ALA A 507 -20.05 -43.59 -10.21
N SER A 508 -20.54 -43.42 -8.98
CA SER A 508 -20.28 -42.27 -8.12
C SER A 508 -19.16 -42.49 -7.09
N VAL A 509 -18.39 -41.43 -6.82
CA VAL A 509 -17.63 -41.26 -5.57
C VAL A 509 -17.96 -39.88 -5.00
N ALA A 510 -18.26 -39.82 -3.70
CA ALA A 510 -18.83 -38.63 -3.06
C ALA A 510 -17.81 -37.49 -2.93
N LYS A 511 -18.18 -36.28 -3.37
CA LYS A 511 -17.41 -35.05 -3.11
C LYS A 511 -17.73 -34.51 -1.72
N THR A 512 -16.78 -34.62 -0.80
CA THR A 512 -16.74 -33.75 0.38
C THR A 512 -16.56 -32.30 -0.07
N LYS A 513 -17.44 -31.39 0.38
CA LYS A 513 -17.33 -29.96 0.08
C LYS A 513 -16.21 -29.34 0.91
N ASP A 514 -15.09 -29.05 0.26
CA ASP A 514 -14.03 -28.25 0.85
C ASP A 514 -14.43 -26.76 0.83
N HIS A 515 -14.55 -26.16 2.01
CA HIS A 515 -14.96 -24.77 2.20
C HIS A 515 -13.77 -23.82 2.04
N THR A 516 -13.18 -23.80 0.84
CA THR A 516 -12.36 -22.65 0.42
C THR A 516 -13.27 -21.59 -0.20
N ASP A 517 -13.52 -20.50 0.53
CA ASP A 517 -14.27 -19.35 0.04
C ASP A 517 -13.41 -18.52 -0.94
N ARG A 518 -13.07 -19.15 -2.07
CA ARG A 518 -12.49 -18.53 -3.24
C ARG A 518 -13.64 -17.91 -4.04
N THR A 519 -14.15 -16.78 -3.57
CA THR A 519 -14.96 -15.89 -4.42
C THR A 519 -14.09 -15.50 -5.63
N PRO A 520 -14.43 -15.93 -6.86
CA PRO A 520 -13.60 -15.63 -8.02
C PRO A 520 -13.82 -14.15 -8.36
N ILE A 521 -12.83 -13.31 -8.09
CA ILE A 521 -12.78 -12.00 -8.75
C ILE A 521 -12.64 -12.32 -10.24
N LYS A 522 -13.63 -11.89 -11.02
CA LYS A 522 -13.77 -12.16 -12.46
C LYS A 522 -12.87 -11.22 -13.27
N ASP A 523 -11.62 -11.13 -12.86
CA ASP A 523 -10.61 -10.24 -13.41
C ASP A 523 -9.99 -10.88 -14.65
N GLN A 524 -10.23 -10.25 -15.80
CA GLN A 524 -9.57 -10.61 -17.06
C GLN A 524 -8.06 -10.35 -16.97
N PRO A 525 -7.23 -11.19 -17.61
CA PRO A 525 -5.77 -11.07 -17.58
C PRO A 525 -5.32 -9.78 -18.29
N TYR A 526 -4.09 -9.38 -18.00
CA TYR A 526 -3.41 -8.32 -18.75
C TYR A 526 -2.79 -8.91 -20.01
N THR A 527 -3.10 -8.34 -21.16
CA THR A 527 -2.58 -8.74 -22.48
C THR A 527 -1.84 -7.56 -23.10
N PHE A 528 -0.59 -7.76 -23.52
CA PHE A 528 0.17 -6.74 -24.24
C PHE A 528 -0.45 -6.46 -25.62
N LEU A 529 -0.39 -5.20 -26.02
CA LEU A 529 -0.80 -4.77 -27.35
C LEU A 529 0.31 -5.05 -28.36
N ASP A 530 -0.09 -5.28 -29.61
CA ASP A 530 0.86 -5.30 -30.71
C ASP A 530 1.40 -3.86 -30.93
N PRO A 531 2.72 -3.63 -31.13
CA PRO A 531 3.26 -2.30 -31.42
C PRO A 531 2.68 -1.63 -32.67
N THR A 532 2.06 -2.41 -33.57
CA THR A 532 1.32 -1.96 -34.76
C THR A 532 -0.21 -1.99 -34.58
N ASP A 533 -0.72 -2.02 -33.35
CA ASP A 533 -2.17 -1.88 -33.07
C ASP A 533 -2.67 -0.54 -33.65
N PRO A 534 -3.68 -0.52 -34.55
CA PRO A 534 -4.16 0.71 -35.17
C PRO A 534 -4.70 1.77 -34.19
N ASP A 535 -5.11 1.39 -32.98
CA ASP A 535 -5.48 2.36 -31.96
C ASP A 535 -4.24 3.07 -31.36
N LEU A 536 -3.07 2.41 -31.29
CA LEU A 536 -1.80 3.06 -30.93
C LEU A 536 -1.35 4.04 -32.01
N ASP A 537 -1.49 3.71 -33.30
CA ASP A 537 -1.16 4.66 -34.38
C ASP A 537 -1.99 5.93 -34.28
N ARG A 538 -3.32 5.81 -34.13
CA ARG A 538 -4.23 6.95 -33.92
C ARG A 538 -3.88 7.78 -32.69
N ILE A 539 -3.46 7.15 -31.60
CA ILE A 539 -3.04 7.85 -30.38
C ILE A 539 -1.73 8.61 -30.61
N TRP A 540 -0.73 7.97 -31.23
CA TRP A 540 0.56 8.60 -31.50
C TRP A 540 0.43 9.79 -32.46
N GLU A 541 -0.33 9.64 -33.54
CA GLU A 541 -0.60 10.71 -34.50
C GLU A 541 -1.36 11.87 -33.84
N PHE A 542 -2.48 11.58 -33.15
CA PHE A 542 -3.36 12.59 -32.56
C PHE A 542 -2.69 13.44 -31.47
N TYR A 543 -1.85 12.84 -30.63
CA TYR A 543 -1.10 13.57 -29.58
C TYR A 543 0.33 13.97 -29.99
N GLY A 544 0.78 13.59 -31.19
CA GLY A 544 2.16 13.80 -31.63
C GLY A 544 3.21 13.16 -30.71
N ILE A 545 2.97 11.92 -30.26
CA ILE A 545 3.82 11.27 -29.26
C ILE A 545 5.19 10.90 -29.87
N SER A 546 6.26 11.28 -29.19
CA SER A 546 7.64 10.96 -29.57
C SER A 546 7.85 9.45 -29.76
N PRO A 547 8.56 9.02 -30.83
CA PRO A 547 8.98 7.63 -31.01
C PRO A 547 9.84 7.05 -29.87
N GLN A 548 10.36 7.90 -28.98
CA GLN A 548 11.09 7.46 -27.77
C GLN A 548 10.19 6.73 -26.75
N VAL A 549 8.86 6.94 -26.79
CA VAL A 549 7.92 6.21 -25.93
C VAL A 549 7.70 4.81 -26.49
N PRO A 550 8.12 3.72 -25.81
CA PRO A 550 8.03 2.39 -26.40
C PRO A 550 6.57 1.90 -26.43
N ARG A 551 6.03 1.73 -27.63
CA ARG A 551 4.66 1.25 -27.88
C ARG A 551 4.41 -0.16 -27.36
N ASP A 552 5.46 -0.97 -27.31
CA ASP A 552 5.41 -2.37 -26.93
C ASP A 552 5.25 -2.60 -25.42
N LEU A 553 5.29 -1.53 -24.61
CA LEU A 553 5.06 -1.52 -23.16
C LEU A 553 3.58 -1.32 -22.77
N PHE A 554 2.68 -1.23 -23.74
CA PHE A 554 1.25 -1.01 -23.50
C PHE A 554 0.47 -2.33 -23.42
N MET A 555 -0.47 -2.41 -22.49
CA MET A 555 -1.32 -3.56 -22.23
C MET A 555 -2.78 -3.16 -21.98
N THR A 556 -3.70 -4.11 -22.18
CA THR A 556 -5.12 -3.99 -21.89
C THR A 556 -5.58 -5.09 -20.94
N ARG A 557 -6.70 -4.87 -20.24
CA ARG A 557 -7.37 -5.88 -19.40
C ARG A 557 -8.60 -6.50 -20.06
N SER A 558 -8.87 -6.21 -21.33
CA SER A 558 -10.11 -6.64 -22.00
C SER A 558 -9.85 -7.25 -23.37
N GLU A 559 -10.23 -8.52 -23.53
CA GLU A 559 -10.29 -9.18 -24.83
C GLU A 559 -11.48 -8.63 -25.64
N GLY A 560 -11.20 -8.13 -26.85
CA GLY A 560 -12.20 -7.69 -27.82
C GLY A 560 -11.91 -6.32 -28.45
N THR A 561 -12.59 -6.03 -29.56
CA THR A 561 -12.41 -4.82 -30.42
C THR A 561 -12.85 -3.49 -29.77
N ARG A 562 -13.18 -3.50 -28.48
CA ARG A 562 -13.55 -2.32 -27.68
C ARG A 562 -12.68 -2.27 -26.41
N GLN A 563 -11.37 -2.19 -26.61
CA GLN A 563 -10.42 -1.93 -25.52
C GLN A 563 -10.86 -0.65 -24.76
N ARG A 564 -11.09 -0.74 -23.46
CA ARG A 564 -11.61 0.40 -22.66
C ARG A 564 -10.50 1.26 -22.05
N ALA A 565 -9.34 0.66 -21.79
CA ALA A 565 -8.24 1.28 -21.10
C ALA A 565 -6.92 0.63 -21.52
N MET A 566 -5.91 1.47 -21.77
CA MET A 566 -4.54 1.06 -22.04
C MET A 566 -3.67 1.45 -20.84
N TYR A 567 -2.83 0.51 -20.41
CA TYR A 567 -1.92 0.66 -19.28
C TYR A 567 -0.48 0.55 -19.77
N MET A 568 0.43 1.39 -19.25
CA MET A 568 1.87 1.32 -19.53
C MET A 568 2.63 0.73 -18.33
N VAL A 569 3.64 -0.10 -18.61
CA VAL A 569 4.52 -0.73 -17.60
C VAL A 569 6.00 -0.50 -17.92
N SER A 570 6.89 -0.81 -16.97
CA SER A 570 8.34 -0.84 -17.19
C SER A 570 8.76 -2.04 -18.06
N THR A 571 9.95 -1.93 -18.66
CA THR A 571 10.59 -3.01 -19.41
C THR A 571 10.78 -4.26 -18.56
N ASP A 572 11.18 -4.11 -17.29
CA ASP A 572 11.33 -5.22 -16.35
C ASP A 572 9.99 -5.93 -16.08
N ILE A 573 8.88 -5.20 -15.96
CA ILE A 573 7.53 -5.80 -15.79
C ILE A 573 7.10 -6.52 -17.08
N LYS A 574 7.35 -5.94 -18.25
CA LYS A 574 7.06 -6.62 -19.52
C LYS A 574 7.82 -7.95 -19.60
N ALA A 575 9.11 -7.96 -19.25
CA ALA A 575 9.91 -9.17 -19.22
C ALA A 575 9.30 -10.23 -18.28
N VAL A 576 8.92 -9.86 -17.05
CA VAL A 576 8.22 -10.75 -16.10
C VAL A 576 6.93 -11.32 -16.69
N MET A 577 6.07 -10.47 -17.23
CA MET A 577 4.73 -10.87 -17.66
C MET A 577 4.69 -11.64 -18.98
N SER A 578 5.75 -11.55 -19.79
CA SER A 578 5.86 -12.28 -21.07
C SER A 578 6.23 -13.76 -20.92
N VAL A 579 6.55 -14.24 -19.72
CA VAL A 579 6.92 -15.64 -19.48
C VAL A 579 5.72 -16.45 -19.02
N ALA A 580 5.21 -17.36 -19.86
CA ALA A 580 4.02 -18.19 -19.56
C ALA A 580 4.08 -18.95 -18.22
N ARG A 581 5.27 -19.36 -17.74
CA ARG A 581 5.40 -20.00 -16.41
C ARG A 581 5.03 -19.06 -15.24
N ASN A 582 5.17 -17.76 -15.43
CA ASN A 582 4.77 -16.74 -14.46
C ASN A 582 3.25 -16.51 -14.44
N GLU A 583 2.43 -17.10 -15.33
CA GLU A 583 0.95 -17.02 -15.25
C GLU A 583 0.37 -17.56 -13.93
N ARG A 584 1.14 -18.38 -13.20
CA ARG A 584 0.81 -18.85 -11.85
C ARG A 584 0.91 -17.75 -10.79
N MET A 585 1.63 -16.65 -11.08
CA MET A 585 1.69 -15.46 -10.24
C MET A 585 0.37 -14.72 -10.34
N ARG A 586 -0.40 -14.71 -9.25
CA ARG A 586 -1.63 -13.94 -9.17
C ARG A 586 -1.32 -12.44 -9.11
N VAL A 587 -1.33 -11.78 -10.26
CA VAL A 587 -1.25 -10.31 -10.37
C VAL A 587 -2.57 -9.69 -9.92
N VAL A 588 -2.51 -8.72 -9.01
CA VAL A 588 -3.66 -7.96 -8.51
C VAL A 588 -3.79 -6.63 -9.27
N ASN A 589 -2.66 -5.94 -9.49
CA ASN A 589 -2.60 -4.70 -10.27
C ASN A 589 -1.19 -4.48 -10.81
N THR A 590 -1.08 -3.86 -11.97
CA THR A 590 0.18 -3.40 -12.56
C THR A 590 -0.07 -2.22 -13.51
N GLY A 591 0.96 -1.41 -13.72
CA GLY A 591 1.01 -0.33 -14.70
C GLY A 591 0.18 0.91 -14.39
N ILE A 592 0.46 1.98 -15.14
CA ILE A 592 -0.26 3.26 -15.09
C ILE A 592 -1.35 3.24 -16.15
N LYS A 593 -2.57 3.64 -15.81
CA LYS A 593 -3.62 3.83 -16.80
C LYS A 593 -3.34 5.09 -17.63
N CYS A 594 -2.86 4.93 -18.86
CA CYS A 594 -2.47 6.04 -19.73
C CYS A 594 -3.63 6.59 -20.54
N PHE A 595 -4.37 5.70 -21.23
CA PHE A 595 -5.45 6.09 -22.12
C PHE A 595 -6.75 5.39 -21.73
N SER A 596 -7.89 6.07 -21.88
CA SER A 596 -9.20 5.41 -21.90
C SER A 596 -9.97 5.77 -23.16
N ARG A 597 -10.69 4.77 -23.67
CA ARG A 597 -11.59 4.94 -24.79
C ARG A 597 -12.79 5.77 -24.38
N ASN A 598 -13.14 6.73 -25.22
CA ASN A 598 -14.22 7.68 -25.08
C ASN A 598 -14.95 7.73 -26.43
N ASP A 599 -15.90 6.81 -26.63
CA ASP A 599 -16.66 6.68 -27.88
C ASP A 599 -17.58 7.91 -28.06
N ILE A 600 -17.05 8.96 -28.68
CA ILE A 600 -17.75 10.20 -29.02
C ILE A 600 -17.65 10.40 -30.53
N ASP A 601 -18.81 10.52 -31.18
CA ASP A 601 -18.90 10.65 -32.63
C ASP A 601 -18.20 11.91 -33.15
N ASN A 602 -17.58 11.79 -34.34
CA ASN A 602 -16.83 12.84 -35.02
C ASN A 602 -15.61 13.38 -34.25
N THR A 603 -14.86 12.52 -33.55
CA THR A 603 -13.49 12.85 -33.10
C THR A 603 -12.47 12.03 -33.90
N PRO A 604 -11.30 12.60 -34.29
CA PRO A 604 -10.26 11.85 -34.99
C PRO A 604 -9.55 10.83 -34.09
N CYS A 605 -9.63 10.97 -32.76
CA CYS A 605 -9.14 9.96 -31.82
C CYS A 605 -10.11 9.76 -30.65
N ASN A 606 -10.65 8.55 -30.55
CA ASN A 606 -11.57 8.12 -29.50
C ASN A 606 -10.86 7.77 -28.17
N TYR A 607 -9.62 8.22 -27.94
CA TYR A 607 -8.88 7.95 -26.71
C TYR A 607 -8.46 9.24 -26.00
N ARG A 608 -8.82 9.37 -24.72
CA ARG A 608 -8.37 10.46 -23.85
C ARG A 608 -7.19 10.03 -22.99
N ILE A 609 -6.20 10.91 -22.83
CA ILE A 609 -5.12 10.74 -21.86
C ILE A 609 -5.64 10.94 -20.43
N HIS A 610 -5.14 10.15 -19.48
CA HIS A 610 -5.43 10.27 -18.06
C HIS A 610 -4.44 11.23 -17.38
N ALA A 611 -4.93 12.01 -16.40
CA ALA A 611 -4.08 12.85 -15.56
C ALA A 611 -2.95 12.05 -14.87
N GLU A 612 -3.25 10.80 -14.48
CA GLU A 612 -2.33 9.82 -13.89
C GLU A 612 -1.06 9.62 -14.73
N ALA A 613 -1.15 9.70 -16.06
CA ALA A 613 -0.02 9.46 -16.97
C ALA A 613 0.59 10.74 -17.57
N LEU A 614 -0.01 11.92 -17.33
CA LEU A 614 0.54 13.18 -17.83
C LEU A 614 1.95 13.47 -17.30
N PRO A 615 2.27 13.31 -15.99
CA PRO A 615 3.64 13.52 -15.50
C PRO A 615 4.69 12.67 -16.21
N LEU A 616 4.31 11.48 -16.71
CA LEU A 616 5.19 10.58 -17.43
C LEU A 616 5.29 10.91 -18.93
N LEU A 617 4.15 11.14 -19.58
CA LEU A 617 4.07 11.26 -21.03
C LEU A 617 4.25 12.70 -21.54
N PHE A 618 3.99 13.72 -20.71
CA PHE A 618 3.98 15.13 -21.13
C PHE A 618 5.27 15.61 -21.84
N PRO A 619 6.49 15.24 -21.42
CA PRO A 619 7.73 15.60 -22.14
C PRO A 619 7.76 15.07 -23.58
N TYR A 620 7.04 13.97 -23.83
CA TYR A 620 7.00 13.26 -25.11
C TYR A 620 5.79 13.61 -25.98
N LEU A 621 4.84 14.43 -25.52
CA LEU A 621 3.69 14.86 -26.33
C LEU A 621 4.08 16.00 -27.27
N GLY A 622 3.46 16.06 -28.45
CA GLY A 622 3.66 17.14 -29.41
C GLY A 622 2.98 18.45 -28.99
N GLU A 623 3.46 19.58 -29.52
CA GLU A 623 2.96 20.91 -29.16
C GLU A 623 1.53 21.19 -29.69
N ALA A 624 1.10 20.54 -30.77
CA ALA A 624 -0.18 20.82 -31.45
C ALA A 624 -1.44 20.65 -30.59
N ARG A 625 -1.33 19.99 -29.43
CA ARG A 625 -2.43 19.80 -28.46
C ARG A 625 -2.17 20.41 -27.08
N LYS A 626 -1.05 21.11 -26.90
CA LYS A 626 -0.72 21.83 -25.67
C LYS A 626 -1.28 23.25 -25.76
N VAL A 627 -2.02 23.67 -24.74
CA VAL A 627 -2.56 25.04 -24.64
C VAL A 627 -2.15 25.65 -23.31
N GLN A 628 -1.70 26.91 -23.33
CA GLN A 628 -1.50 27.68 -22.12
C GLN A 628 -2.86 27.97 -21.50
N LEU A 629 -3.04 27.54 -20.25
CA LEU A 629 -4.29 27.63 -19.51
C LEU A 629 -4.15 28.74 -18.45
N PRO A 630 -4.80 29.91 -18.63
CA PRO A 630 -4.82 30.96 -17.61
C PRO A 630 -5.47 30.50 -16.30
N LEU A 631 -5.05 31.09 -15.18
CA LEU A 631 -5.52 30.71 -13.85
C LEU A 631 -7.04 30.91 -13.68
N ASP A 632 -7.61 31.98 -14.26
CA ASP A 632 -9.05 32.26 -14.20
C ASP A 632 -9.87 31.25 -15.02
N ASP A 633 -9.37 30.85 -16.20
CA ASP A 633 -10.00 29.79 -17.00
C ASP A 633 -9.90 28.42 -16.30
N ALA A 634 -8.76 28.13 -15.67
CA ALA A 634 -8.59 26.93 -14.85
C ALA A 634 -9.61 26.91 -13.70
N LYS A 635 -9.81 28.04 -13.02
CA LYS A 635 -10.80 28.20 -11.95
C LYS A 635 -12.21 27.88 -12.46
N LEU A 636 -12.61 28.49 -13.57
CA LEU A 636 -13.93 28.28 -14.18
C LEU A 636 -14.16 26.82 -14.59
N LEU A 637 -13.16 26.16 -15.20
CA LEU A 637 -13.22 24.76 -15.61
C LEU A 637 -13.29 23.79 -14.41
N LEU A 638 -12.66 24.13 -13.29
CA LEU A 638 -12.72 23.37 -12.04
C LEU A 638 -14.10 23.51 -11.39
N GLU A 639 -14.58 24.74 -11.15
CA GLU A 639 -15.87 25.04 -10.50
C GLU A 639 -17.08 24.54 -11.28
N THR A 640 -16.99 24.50 -12.62
CA THR A 640 -18.12 24.10 -13.47
C THR A 640 -18.31 22.57 -13.49
N SER A 641 -19.54 22.15 -13.18
CA SER A 641 -19.98 20.75 -13.14
C SER A 641 -20.46 20.19 -14.50
N GLY A 642 -20.27 20.96 -15.57
CA GLY A 642 -20.68 20.64 -16.94
C GLY A 642 -19.83 21.39 -17.98
N HIS A 643 -20.38 21.59 -19.17
CA HIS A 643 -19.66 22.22 -20.29
C HIS A 643 -19.48 23.72 -20.11
N VAL A 644 -18.23 24.20 -20.18
CA VAL A 644 -17.90 25.63 -20.27
C VAL A 644 -17.87 26.02 -21.74
N ASN A 645 -18.76 26.91 -22.16
CA ASN A 645 -18.82 27.38 -23.55
C ASN A 645 -17.64 28.32 -23.85
N PHE A 646 -17.17 28.36 -25.10
CA PHE A 646 -16.03 29.21 -25.49
C PHE A 646 -16.20 30.68 -25.08
N THR A 647 -17.42 31.22 -25.19
CA THR A 647 -17.76 32.61 -24.80
C THR A 647 -17.55 32.95 -23.33
N MET A 648 -17.29 31.96 -22.47
CA MET A 648 -17.02 32.14 -21.03
C MET A 648 -15.51 32.07 -20.70
N LEU A 649 -14.67 31.68 -21.68
CA LEU A 649 -13.22 31.56 -21.52
C LEU A 649 -12.51 32.86 -21.94
N SER A 650 -11.27 33.06 -21.49
CA SER A 650 -10.45 34.18 -21.96
C SER A 650 -10.23 34.12 -23.49
N PRO A 651 -10.11 35.27 -24.19
CA PRO A 651 -9.85 35.30 -25.62
C PRO A 651 -8.59 34.51 -26.01
N GLY A 652 -7.51 34.66 -25.25
CA GLY A 652 -6.25 33.95 -25.51
C GLY A 652 -6.35 32.42 -25.39
N LEU A 653 -7.26 31.88 -24.56
CA LEU A 653 -7.53 30.43 -24.54
C LEU A 653 -8.47 30.02 -25.68
N GLN A 654 -9.45 30.86 -26.04
CA GLN A 654 -10.31 30.62 -27.21
C GLN A 654 -9.48 30.51 -28.49
N ASP A 655 -8.59 31.48 -28.74
CA ASP A 655 -7.71 31.53 -29.92
C ASP A 655 -6.79 30.30 -30.04
N GLN A 656 -6.34 29.74 -28.91
CA GLN A 656 -5.54 28.51 -28.87
C GLN A 656 -6.38 27.24 -29.10
N VAL A 657 -7.60 27.18 -28.56
CA VAL A 657 -8.42 25.94 -28.56
C VAL A 657 -9.34 25.83 -29.78
N GLN A 658 -9.68 26.95 -30.41
CA GLN A 658 -10.49 26.99 -31.62
C GLN A 658 -9.87 26.26 -32.82
N PRO A 659 -8.56 26.39 -33.15
CA PRO A 659 -7.95 25.68 -34.27
C PRO A 659 -7.64 24.19 -34.01
N ILE A 660 -7.65 23.73 -32.75
CA ILE A 660 -7.33 22.34 -32.40
C ILE A 660 -8.52 21.42 -32.72
N ASP A 661 -8.29 20.24 -33.29
CA ASP A 661 -9.37 19.28 -33.58
C ASP A 661 -10.14 18.81 -32.34
N LEU A 662 -11.38 18.36 -32.55
CA LEU A 662 -12.24 17.79 -31.49
C LEU A 662 -11.52 16.66 -30.72
N GLY A 663 -11.75 16.60 -29.41
CA GLY A 663 -11.19 15.56 -28.54
C GLY A 663 -10.31 16.11 -27.42
N CYS A 664 -9.42 15.28 -26.89
CA CYS A 664 -8.64 15.61 -25.70
C CYS A 664 -7.40 16.47 -26.02
N CYS A 665 -7.17 17.54 -25.26
CA CYS A 665 -5.99 18.41 -25.31
C CYS A 665 -5.38 18.58 -23.91
N ILE A 666 -4.22 19.21 -23.79
CA ILE A 666 -3.46 19.34 -22.55
C ILE A 666 -3.37 20.82 -22.17
N GLY A 667 -4.00 21.20 -21.06
CA GLY A 667 -3.86 22.52 -20.47
C GLY A 667 -2.58 22.61 -19.63
N ILE A 668 -1.75 23.60 -19.92
CA ILE A 668 -0.53 23.94 -19.20
C ILE A 668 -0.83 25.15 -18.32
N LEU A 669 -0.97 24.93 -17.01
CA LEU A 669 -1.17 25.98 -16.03
C LEU A 669 0.17 26.31 -15.36
N ASN A 670 0.71 27.49 -15.63
CA ASN A 670 1.93 27.98 -14.98
C ASN A 670 1.55 28.85 -13.78
N VAL A 671 1.77 28.33 -12.57
CA VAL A 671 1.56 29.06 -11.31
C VAL A 671 2.85 29.78 -10.95
N THR A 672 2.85 31.11 -11.03
CA THR A 672 4.00 31.96 -10.67
C THR A 672 3.87 32.47 -9.24
N LYS A 673 5.00 32.50 -8.50
CA LYS A 673 5.12 33.26 -7.25
C LYS A 673 5.14 34.75 -7.60
N ASP A 674 4.08 35.47 -7.28
CA ASP A 674 4.03 36.94 -7.30
C ASP A 674 3.89 37.42 -5.86
N GLU A 675 5.01 37.39 -5.13
CA GLU A 675 5.10 37.60 -3.68
C GLU A 675 4.43 38.93 -3.27
N THR A 676 4.56 39.96 -4.10
CA THR A 676 3.94 41.28 -3.92
C THR A 676 2.41 41.29 -3.98
N LYS A 677 1.76 40.30 -4.60
CA LYS A 677 0.29 40.16 -4.61
C LYS A 677 -0.23 39.21 -3.54
N GLU A 678 0.56 38.23 -3.09
CA GLU A 678 0.19 37.37 -1.96
C GLU A 678 0.11 38.17 -0.66
N GLU A 679 1.16 38.93 -0.29
CA GLU A 679 1.16 39.70 0.96
C GLU A 679 0.00 40.71 1.07
N ALA A 680 -0.48 41.22 -0.07
CA ALA A 680 -1.61 42.15 -0.13
C ALA A 680 -2.96 41.44 0.10
N LYS A 681 -3.13 40.20 -0.38
CA LYS A 681 -4.34 39.38 -0.14
C LYS A 681 -4.36 38.76 1.25
N ASP A 682 -3.22 38.29 1.74
CA ASP A 682 -3.10 37.61 3.04
C ASP A 682 -3.52 38.54 4.19
N LYS A 683 -3.19 39.83 4.08
CA LYS A 683 -3.64 40.89 5.00
C LYS A 683 -5.13 41.23 4.90
N GLN A 684 -5.82 40.83 3.83
CA GLN A 684 -7.19 41.26 3.53
C GLN A 684 -8.24 40.16 3.76
N ASP A 685 -7.92 38.88 3.50
CA ASP A 685 -8.83 37.74 3.69
C ASP A 685 -8.57 36.93 4.98
N GLY A 686 -7.48 37.19 5.73
CA GLY A 686 -7.15 36.46 6.96
C GLY A 686 -6.78 34.97 6.76
N GLY A 687 -6.47 34.58 5.52
CA GLY A 687 -6.02 33.23 5.15
C GLY A 687 -4.51 33.16 4.89
N LEU A 688 -3.95 31.95 4.96
CA LEU A 688 -2.50 31.67 4.86
C LEU A 688 -1.85 31.85 3.46
N GLY A 689 -2.49 32.54 2.51
CA GLY A 689 -1.92 32.74 1.17
C GLY A 689 -1.55 31.45 0.45
N LEU A 690 -2.50 30.52 0.39
CA LEU A 690 -2.28 29.14 -0.06
C LEU A 690 -2.37 29.00 -1.59
N THR A 691 -1.65 29.83 -2.34
CA THR A 691 -1.13 29.47 -3.67
C THR A 691 0.02 28.49 -3.42
N THR A 692 -0.29 27.23 -3.10
CA THR A 692 0.57 26.42 -2.23
C THR A 692 1.94 26.09 -2.82
N VAL A 693 2.05 25.90 -4.13
CA VAL A 693 3.34 25.65 -4.79
C VAL A 693 3.34 26.27 -6.18
N ALA A 694 4.38 27.05 -6.50
CA ALA A 694 4.63 27.51 -7.86
C ALA A 694 5.10 26.36 -8.76
N GLY A 695 4.86 26.49 -10.06
CA GLY A 695 5.29 25.52 -11.05
C GLY A 695 4.25 25.25 -12.11
N THR A 696 4.61 24.36 -13.04
CA THR A 696 3.77 23.97 -14.17
C THR A 696 2.91 22.77 -13.80
N MET A 697 1.58 22.91 -13.90
CA MET A 697 0.62 21.82 -13.78
C MET A 697 0.03 21.48 -15.15
N THR A 698 -0.04 20.19 -15.47
CA THR A 698 -0.61 19.69 -16.73
C THR A 698 -1.96 19.04 -16.47
N LEU A 699 -3.02 19.54 -17.11
CA LEU A 699 -4.40 19.11 -16.87
C LEU A 699 -5.01 18.58 -18.17
N PRO A 700 -5.64 17.39 -18.18
CA PRO A 700 -6.29 16.88 -19.38
C PRO A 700 -7.59 17.64 -19.60
N LEU A 701 -7.76 18.20 -20.80
CA LEU A 701 -8.93 18.96 -21.23
C LEU A 701 -9.65 18.22 -22.36
N TRP A 702 -10.93 18.54 -22.58
CA TRP A 702 -11.73 18.06 -23.70
C TRP A 702 -12.31 19.23 -24.49
N ARG A 703 -11.89 19.34 -25.76
CA ARG A 703 -12.35 20.31 -26.75
C ARG A 703 -13.55 19.72 -27.50
N GLY A 704 -14.74 20.20 -27.15
CA GLY A 704 -15.99 19.97 -27.88
C GLY A 704 -16.21 21.00 -28.99
N LYS A 705 -17.35 20.93 -29.70
CA LYS A 705 -17.66 21.80 -30.85
C LYS A 705 -17.73 23.30 -30.53
N GLY A 706 -18.02 23.66 -29.28
CA GLY A 706 -18.06 25.05 -28.79
C GLY A 706 -17.84 25.15 -27.29
N SER A 707 -17.21 24.14 -26.69
CA SER A 707 -17.01 24.05 -25.24
C SER A 707 -15.70 23.37 -24.87
N VAL A 708 -15.17 23.72 -23.69
CA VAL A 708 -14.00 23.09 -23.06
C VAL A 708 -14.42 22.50 -21.71
N ASN A 709 -13.83 21.38 -21.35
CA ASN A 709 -14.08 20.70 -20.07
C ASN A 709 -12.77 20.17 -19.51
N ILE A 710 -12.59 20.18 -18.19
CA ILE A 710 -11.48 19.48 -17.54
C ILE A 710 -11.84 18.01 -17.25
N LEU A 711 -10.95 17.08 -17.62
CA LEU A 711 -11.15 15.63 -17.56
C LEU A 711 -10.63 15.02 -16.25
N LEU A 712 -10.97 15.65 -15.13
CA LEU A 712 -10.63 15.19 -13.78
C LEU A 712 -11.83 14.53 -13.09
N SER A 713 -11.57 13.62 -12.14
CA SER A 713 -12.63 13.12 -11.26
C SER A 713 -13.10 14.22 -10.30
N LYS A 714 -14.25 14.02 -9.64
CA LYS A 714 -14.76 14.98 -8.63
C LYS A 714 -13.75 15.21 -7.50
N GLN A 715 -13.00 14.17 -7.11
CA GLN A 715 -11.96 14.26 -6.08
C GLN A 715 -10.77 15.06 -6.59
N ASP A 716 -10.21 14.70 -7.75
CA ASP A 716 -9.04 15.39 -8.32
C ASP A 716 -9.35 16.87 -8.62
N LYS A 717 -10.56 17.20 -9.11
CA LYS A 717 -11.02 18.60 -9.24
C LYS A 717 -10.94 19.34 -7.90
N GLY A 718 -11.41 18.71 -6.82
CA GLY A 718 -11.37 19.27 -5.47
C GLY A 718 -9.95 19.51 -4.99
N SER A 719 -9.06 18.52 -5.14
CA SER A 719 -7.66 18.62 -4.71
C SER A 719 -6.87 19.64 -5.53
N VAL A 720 -7.04 19.69 -6.86
CA VAL A 720 -6.41 20.71 -7.71
C VAL A 720 -6.94 22.11 -7.37
N TYR A 721 -8.24 22.28 -7.14
CA TYR A 721 -8.81 23.58 -6.76
C TYR A 721 -8.31 24.03 -5.37
N MET A 722 -8.28 23.13 -4.38
CA MET A 722 -7.70 23.39 -3.05
C MET A 722 -6.24 23.85 -3.13
N ARG A 723 -5.45 23.22 -3.99
CA ARG A 723 -4.01 23.53 -4.19
C ARG A 723 -3.80 24.91 -4.84
N LEU A 724 -4.66 25.28 -5.80
CA LEU A 724 -4.55 26.55 -6.53
C LEU A 724 -5.12 27.75 -5.77
N PHE A 725 -6.18 27.55 -4.97
CA PHE A 725 -6.98 28.64 -4.41
C PHE A 725 -7.13 28.59 -2.88
N GLY A 726 -6.42 27.69 -2.19
CA GLY A 726 -6.40 27.57 -0.72
C GLY A 726 -7.73 27.22 -0.05
N THR A 727 -8.80 27.00 -0.82
CA THR A 727 -10.18 26.97 -0.32
C THR A 727 -10.99 25.81 -0.91
N PRO A 728 -11.96 25.22 -0.18
CA PRO A 728 -12.79 24.15 -0.72
C PRO A 728 -13.61 24.59 -1.93
N ILE A 729 -13.67 23.74 -2.94
CA ILE A 729 -14.41 24.01 -4.18
C ILE A 729 -15.90 24.22 -3.92
N LYS A 730 -16.39 25.43 -4.18
CA LYS A 730 -17.82 25.76 -4.20
C LYS A 730 -18.33 25.50 -5.61
N LEU A 731 -18.84 24.29 -5.86
CA LEU A 731 -19.38 23.92 -7.17
C LEU A 731 -20.51 24.88 -7.56
N ALA A 732 -20.34 25.59 -8.68
CA ALA A 732 -21.38 26.45 -9.21
C ALA A 732 -22.57 25.59 -9.71
N PRO A 733 -23.83 26.05 -9.52
CA PRO A 733 -24.97 25.43 -10.19
C PRO A 733 -24.77 25.49 -11.70
N LYS A 734 -25.31 24.51 -12.44
CA LYS A 734 -25.18 24.47 -13.91
C LYS A 734 -25.60 25.83 -14.51
N PRO A 735 -24.80 26.44 -15.40
CA PRO A 735 -25.23 27.65 -16.10
C PRO A 735 -26.53 27.34 -16.84
N ALA A 736 -27.50 28.26 -16.74
CA ALA A 736 -28.76 28.12 -17.44
C ALA A 736 -28.49 28.07 -18.95
N CYS A 737 -28.89 26.98 -19.60
CA CYS A 737 -28.78 26.88 -21.04
C CYS A 737 -29.84 27.79 -21.66
N ASP A 738 -29.40 28.88 -22.30
CA ASP A 738 -30.29 29.76 -23.06
C ASP A 738 -31.02 28.95 -24.12
N LYS A 739 -32.33 28.75 -23.91
CA LYS A 739 -33.23 28.20 -24.92
C LYS A 739 -33.43 29.23 -26.03
N ARG A 740 -32.45 29.33 -26.94
CA ARG A 740 -32.68 30.04 -28.20
C ARG A 740 -33.83 29.37 -28.95
N SER A 741 -34.69 30.24 -29.46
CA SER A 741 -35.98 29.91 -30.04
C SER A 741 -35.84 29.39 -31.47
N ASP A 742 -35.92 28.07 -31.63
CA ASP A 742 -36.33 27.45 -32.90
C ASP A 742 -37.72 26.82 -32.73
N LYS A 743 -38.74 27.64 -33.00
CA LYS A 743 -40.06 27.17 -33.42
C LYS A 743 -40.30 27.73 -34.82
N GLN A 744 -39.97 26.94 -35.83
CA GLN A 744 -40.57 27.12 -37.14
C GLN A 744 -42.03 26.69 -37.06
N GLU A 745 -42.94 27.54 -37.54
CA GLU A 745 -44.35 27.22 -37.66
C GLU A 745 -44.57 26.40 -38.93
N GLU A 746 -45.07 25.16 -38.79
CA GLU A 746 -45.72 24.47 -39.90
C GLU A 746 -47.22 24.80 -39.91
N PRO A 747 -47.78 25.26 -41.05
CA PRO A 747 -49.20 25.58 -41.13
C PRO A 747 -50.04 24.29 -41.19
N LYS A 748 -51.04 24.17 -40.31
CA LYS A 748 -52.01 23.07 -40.35
C LYS A 748 -52.86 23.17 -41.61
N ASN A 749 -52.65 22.25 -42.55
CA ASN A 749 -53.55 22.11 -43.68
C ASN A 749 -54.77 21.27 -43.27
N SER A 750 -55.96 21.80 -43.54
CA SER A 750 -57.26 21.20 -43.22
C SER A 750 -57.85 20.40 -44.39
N ALA A 751 -58.82 19.54 -44.08
CA ALA A 751 -59.70 18.80 -45.01
C ALA A 751 -59.07 17.56 -45.70
N SER A 752 -59.82 16.52 -46.08
CA SER A 752 -61.15 16.02 -45.67
C SER A 752 -61.41 14.66 -46.34
N LYS A 753 -62.17 13.78 -45.64
CA LYS A 753 -62.59 12.41 -46.04
C LYS A 753 -61.52 11.32 -45.89
#